data_AF-A0A7S1Z1T1-F1
#
_entry.id   AF-A0A7S1Z1T1-F1
#
_cell.length_a   1.000
_cell.length_b   1.000
_cell.length_c   1.000
_cell.angle_alpha   90.00
_cell.angle_beta   90.00
_cell.angle_gamma   90.00
#
_symmetry.space_group_name_H-M   'P 1'
#
loop_
_entity.id
_entity.type
_entity.pdbx_description
1 polymer ?
#
loop_
_entity_poly.entity_id
_entity_poly.type
_entity_poly.pdbx_seq_one_letter_code
_entity_poly.pdbx_strand_id
1 'polypeptide(L)'
;MSPPLLPRSRWCKTYMVMIVSVLSILAFQFMQSFRILSNLHFQQQQQLIPDLPVQAANAHININKKGSSLNVLQGGVDIEAGGKEFSSSKDKDEVGDIRGLSSYDSTVVADLNLNVMKQKNQDNLTQGAGKPSPLHKIMVAPFSAYKVDEAGDTKHRSCKKTIIVHGKEGGTMKWSDQPFDELVMSDIPSDSELNDDMLCLQVGPCVAALVSGIHTNSSIQDEGEGASLVIILGSDETDDIVHQLKRDMFEGGIVSVGIEVEIVERKSIAISQWYKPSTPAVRLARSTDGNTGNFIWQFGATRLINPYTTKFLNPLDARKVSVDVDALVMAAANALHVADPDGNDFPVKKDYVYGMSSLVKEIDKPTIMLGIGIQAKFSDIKDSKHIALHEHQAHLMNEIAKRNTLEKSVSVRGEFTETACINAGVHCCLSLGCPSLTISRERNLGQLLGSKWSAVESKLAQDNSTLKMGIGLPNFWKHDDNMKYTKLVDLLLAICENHDCHFIVQAPFDKNLLLKHAGDKVDVKNVHHFTEGVETWFQFMHQLDFVVSTRIHGGMAGIVNGIPSIIIPTDLRILELIHAMKLPYLSFEDVMAKNFESLQAVMGATKKDFINFEQNRLNRLREYKSMLESVGLKMDPLLLDIINK
;
A
#
# COMPACT_ATOMS: atom_id res chain seq x y z
N MET A 1 27.52 19.80 60.72
CA MET A 1 28.13 20.90 59.96
C MET A 1 27.67 20.78 58.52
N SER A 2 26.80 21.68 58.07
CA SER A 2 26.26 21.72 56.71
C SER A 2 27.12 22.65 55.83
N PRO A 3 27.33 22.37 54.53
CA PRO A 3 28.04 23.30 53.63
C PRO A 3 27.09 24.36 53.03
N PRO A 4 27.61 25.50 52.55
CA PRO A 4 26.82 26.67 52.21
C PRO A 4 26.23 26.63 50.80
N LEU A 5 25.06 27.24 50.65
CA LEU A 5 24.35 27.50 49.38
C LEU A 5 24.91 28.74 48.68
N LEU A 6 25.24 28.63 47.39
CA LEU A 6 25.55 29.74 46.47
C LEU A 6 24.39 30.00 45.49
N PRO A 7 24.17 31.24 45.01
CA PRO A 7 22.92 31.66 44.37
C PRO A 7 22.84 31.35 42.86
N ARG A 8 21.68 30.83 42.44
CA ARG A 8 21.36 30.31 41.10
C ARG A 8 20.99 31.34 40.00
N SER A 9 21.16 32.65 40.19
CA SER A 9 20.52 33.63 39.28
C SER A 9 21.40 34.25 38.17
N ARG A 10 22.69 33.91 38.07
CA ARG A 10 23.60 34.51 37.05
C ARG A 10 23.94 33.63 35.84
N TRP A 11 23.65 32.32 35.88
CA TRP A 11 24.04 31.40 34.80
C TRP A 11 23.00 31.23 33.69
N CYS A 12 21.71 31.48 33.95
CA CYS A 12 20.66 31.32 32.93
C CYS A 12 20.66 32.42 31.86
N LYS A 13 21.10 33.64 32.16
CA LYS A 13 21.07 34.74 31.18
C LYS A 13 22.19 34.64 30.14
N THR A 14 23.37 34.17 30.53
CA THR A 14 24.52 34.06 29.61
C THR A 14 24.37 32.90 28.62
N TYR A 15 23.80 31.77 29.06
CA TYR A 15 23.52 30.61 28.19
C TYR A 15 22.40 30.89 27.18
N MET A 16 21.36 31.63 27.59
CA MET A 16 20.26 31.96 26.70
C MET A 16 20.68 32.96 25.60
N VAL A 17 21.58 33.90 25.91
CA VAL A 17 22.15 34.83 24.92
C VAL A 17 23.07 34.10 23.92
N MET A 18 23.84 33.10 24.36
CA MET A 18 24.63 32.26 23.44
C MET A 18 23.74 31.44 22.49
N ILE A 19 22.68 30.82 22.99
CA ILE A 19 21.77 29.99 22.17
C ILE A 19 21.05 30.85 21.12
N VAL A 20 20.57 32.05 21.50
CA VAL A 20 19.92 32.97 20.56
C VAL A 20 20.91 33.50 19.52
N SER A 21 22.17 33.72 19.90
CA SER A 21 23.21 34.16 18.97
C SER A 21 23.59 33.06 17.96
N VAL A 22 23.71 31.80 18.41
CA VAL A 22 24.00 30.65 17.53
C VAL A 22 22.84 30.38 16.57
N LEU A 23 21.58 30.45 17.04
CA LEU A 23 20.40 30.29 16.19
C LEU A 23 20.26 31.42 15.16
N SER A 24 20.65 32.65 15.51
CA SER A 24 20.65 33.79 14.58
C SER A 24 21.71 33.65 13.48
N ILE A 25 22.90 33.12 13.83
CA ILE A 25 23.97 32.85 12.86
C ILE A 25 23.57 31.72 11.90
N LEU A 26 22.95 30.66 12.42
CA LEU A 26 22.44 29.56 11.59
C LEU A 26 21.31 30.01 10.65
N ALA A 27 20.38 30.85 11.14
CA ALA A 27 19.33 31.44 10.30
C ALA A 27 19.90 32.36 9.21
N PHE A 28 20.97 33.12 9.52
CA PHE A 28 21.65 33.97 8.55
C PHE A 28 22.41 33.16 7.49
N GLN A 29 23.09 32.07 7.88
CA GLN A 29 23.74 31.14 6.94
C GLN A 29 22.73 30.40 6.06
N PHE A 30 21.56 30.05 6.62
CA PHE A 30 20.48 29.45 5.84
C PHE A 30 19.90 30.43 4.81
N MET A 31 19.68 31.70 5.18
CA MET A 31 19.24 32.73 4.25
C MET A 31 20.28 33.08 3.17
N GLN A 32 21.58 33.04 3.49
CA GLN A 32 22.63 33.20 2.49
C GLN A 32 22.70 32.02 1.52
N SER A 33 22.56 30.79 2.02
CA SER A 33 22.51 29.58 1.20
C SER A 33 21.30 29.59 0.26
N PHE A 34 20.15 30.07 0.74
CA PHE A 34 18.93 30.23 -0.06
C PHE A 34 19.09 31.31 -1.14
N ARG A 35 19.77 32.43 -0.84
CA ARG A 35 20.11 33.48 -1.83
C ARG A 35 21.10 33.01 -2.89
N ILE A 36 22.06 32.17 -2.53
CA ILE A 36 23.04 31.58 -3.46
C ILE A 36 22.32 30.59 -4.39
N LEU A 37 21.45 29.73 -3.84
CA LEU A 37 20.62 28.79 -4.62
C LEU A 37 19.63 29.52 -5.55
N SER A 38 18.99 30.61 -5.11
CA SER A 38 18.10 31.40 -5.96
C SER A 38 18.84 32.13 -7.08
N ASN A 39 20.06 32.62 -6.83
CA ASN A 39 20.87 33.28 -7.85
C ASN A 39 21.48 32.28 -8.86
N LEU A 40 21.83 31.07 -8.42
CA LEU A 40 22.24 29.96 -9.31
C LEU A 40 21.09 29.50 -10.20
N HIS A 41 19.86 29.48 -9.68
CA HIS A 41 18.67 29.16 -10.46
C HIS A 41 18.31 30.25 -11.49
N PHE A 42 18.55 31.53 -11.14
CA PHE A 42 18.30 32.66 -12.04
C PHE A 42 19.39 32.81 -13.13
N GLN A 43 20.66 32.54 -12.81
CA GLN A 43 21.74 32.50 -13.81
C GLN A 43 21.65 31.29 -14.76
N GLN A 44 21.14 30.14 -14.31
CA GLN A 44 20.86 29.00 -15.20
C GLN A 44 19.70 29.26 -16.18
N GLN A 45 18.74 30.13 -15.84
CA GLN A 45 17.65 30.49 -16.76
C GLN A 45 18.06 31.52 -17.81
N GLN A 46 19.08 32.37 -17.57
CA GLN A 46 19.55 33.36 -18.56
C GLN A 46 20.52 32.80 -19.62
N GLN A 47 21.09 31.61 -19.43
CA GLN A 47 21.95 30.96 -20.44
C GLN A 47 21.19 30.11 -21.47
N LEU A 48 19.84 30.17 -21.51
CA LEU A 48 18.99 29.31 -22.34
C LEU A 48 18.13 30.06 -23.38
N ILE A 49 18.55 31.24 -23.84
CA ILE A 49 17.84 31.97 -24.91
C ILE A 49 18.83 32.35 -26.02
N PRO A 50 18.70 31.84 -27.26
CA PRO A 50 19.37 32.40 -28.41
C PRO A 50 18.65 33.67 -28.89
N ASP A 51 19.44 34.64 -29.35
CA ASP A 51 19.08 35.98 -29.81
C ASP A 51 17.80 36.08 -30.67
N LEU A 52 16.85 36.91 -30.25
CA LEU A 52 15.94 37.66 -31.12
C LEU A 52 15.75 39.08 -30.53
N PRO A 53 15.65 40.13 -31.38
CA PRO A 53 16.01 41.49 -31.01
C PRO A 53 14.94 42.21 -30.16
N VAL A 54 15.45 43.01 -29.23
CA VAL A 54 14.73 43.98 -28.41
C VAL A 54 14.17 45.13 -29.26
N GLN A 55 12.87 45.39 -29.16
CA GLN A 55 12.35 46.76 -29.19
C GLN A 55 11.56 47.02 -27.90
N ALA A 56 12.00 48.06 -27.21
CA ALA A 56 11.58 48.50 -25.89
C ALA A 56 10.23 49.24 -25.90
N ALA A 57 9.51 49.16 -24.79
CA ALA A 57 8.92 50.34 -24.12
C ALA A 57 8.33 49.98 -22.75
N ASN A 58 9.05 50.39 -21.70
CA ASN A 58 8.58 51.10 -20.49
C ASN A 58 7.26 50.68 -19.81
N ALA A 59 7.35 50.27 -18.54
CA ALA A 59 7.08 51.19 -17.43
C ALA A 59 7.38 50.54 -16.05
N HIS A 60 8.16 51.26 -15.25
CA HIS A 60 8.42 51.04 -13.83
C HIS A 60 7.14 51.08 -12.98
N ILE A 61 7.14 50.42 -11.82
CA ILE A 61 6.88 51.07 -10.50
C ILE A 61 7.42 50.21 -9.35
N ASN A 62 8.09 50.92 -8.42
CA ASN A 62 8.76 50.49 -7.20
C ASN A 62 7.81 49.95 -6.11
N ILE A 63 8.27 48.94 -5.37
CA ILE A 63 7.70 48.54 -4.07
C ILE A 63 8.51 49.21 -2.96
N ASN A 64 7.83 50.02 -2.14
CA ASN A 64 8.42 50.69 -0.98
C ASN A 64 8.05 49.94 0.31
N LYS A 65 9.05 49.65 1.16
CA LYS A 65 8.91 49.09 2.51
C LYS A 65 8.40 50.16 3.50
N LYS A 66 7.51 49.80 4.41
CA LYS A 66 7.44 50.33 5.79
C LYS A 66 6.65 49.36 6.69
N GLY A 67 7.15 49.14 7.91
CA GLY A 67 6.59 48.21 8.91
C GLY A 67 5.72 48.88 9.98
N SER A 68 5.60 48.17 11.12
CA SER A 68 4.84 48.46 12.37
C SER A 68 3.31 48.32 12.21
N SER A 69 2.49 47.83 13.15
CA SER A 69 2.59 47.39 14.55
C SER A 69 1.21 46.81 14.96
N LEU A 70 1.16 46.10 16.10
CA LEU A 70 0.01 45.63 16.89
C LEU A 70 -1.38 46.30 16.68
N ASN A 71 -2.47 45.50 16.66
CA ASN A 71 -3.37 45.30 17.81
C ASN A 71 -4.64 44.47 17.48
N VAL A 72 -5.13 43.83 18.54
CA VAL A 72 -6.40 43.10 18.72
C VAL A 72 -7.58 44.08 18.74
N LEU A 73 -8.75 43.72 18.16
CA LEU A 73 -10.09 43.81 18.80
C LEU A 73 -11.26 43.40 17.86
N GLN A 74 -12.28 42.85 18.51
CA GLN A 74 -13.60 42.43 18.04
C GLN A 74 -14.44 43.56 17.42
N GLY A 75 -15.46 43.18 16.65
CA GLY A 75 -16.68 43.98 16.45
C GLY A 75 -17.29 43.80 15.07
N GLY A 76 -18.46 43.16 14.99
CA GLY A 76 -19.25 43.06 13.78
C GLY A 76 -19.98 44.35 13.42
N VAL A 77 -20.66 44.33 12.27
CA VAL A 77 -22.01 44.84 11.97
C VAL A 77 -22.27 44.68 10.47
N ASP A 78 -23.48 44.23 10.17
CA ASP A 78 -24.13 44.07 8.86
C ASP A 78 -24.15 45.33 7.98
N ILE A 79 -24.44 45.15 6.68
CA ILE A 79 -25.46 45.91 5.91
C ILE A 79 -25.72 45.20 4.55
N GLU A 80 -26.90 44.61 4.48
CA GLU A 80 -27.94 44.63 3.43
C GLU A 80 -27.67 44.89 1.93
N ALA A 81 -28.26 43.96 1.16
CA ALA A 81 -29.30 44.14 0.12
C ALA A 81 -28.95 44.62 -1.30
N GLY A 82 -29.39 43.79 -2.25
CA GLY A 82 -29.51 44.11 -3.68
C GLY A 82 -30.23 43.01 -4.45
N GLY A 83 -31.47 42.70 -4.07
CA GLY A 83 -32.35 41.82 -4.85
C GLY A 83 -33.05 42.59 -5.98
N LYS A 84 -33.30 41.90 -7.10
CA LYS A 84 -34.46 42.16 -7.98
C LYS A 84 -34.91 40.86 -8.64
N GLU A 85 -36.10 40.44 -8.22
CA GLU A 85 -36.95 39.41 -8.83
C GLU A 85 -37.55 39.91 -10.16
N PHE A 86 -37.90 38.96 -11.03
CA PHE A 86 -39.15 39.00 -11.79
C PHE A 86 -39.77 37.60 -11.84
N SER A 87 -41.09 37.57 -11.74
CA SER A 87 -41.92 36.47 -11.26
C SER A 87 -42.71 35.75 -12.37
N SER A 88 -42.98 34.46 -12.11
CA SER A 88 -44.19 33.65 -12.36
C SER A 88 -44.69 33.45 -13.82
N SER A 89 -45.30 32.32 -14.22
CA SER A 89 -46.20 31.38 -13.52
C SER A 89 -46.25 30.00 -14.25
N LYS A 90 -46.18 28.88 -13.51
CA LYS A 90 -47.21 27.84 -13.20
C LYS A 90 -47.59 26.85 -14.32
N ASP A 91 -47.27 25.56 -14.10
CA ASP A 91 -48.18 24.41 -13.90
C ASP A 91 -47.32 23.14 -13.66
N LYS A 92 -47.29 22.53 -12.46
CA LYS A 92 -48.05 21.33 -12.01
C LYS A 92 -47.93 20.09 -12.92
N ASP A 93 -47.11 19.10 -12.53
CA ASP A 93 -47.58 17.83 -11.92
C ASP A 93 -46.43 16.80 -11.73
N GLU A 94 -46.57 16.05 -10.62
CA GLU A 94 -46.06 14.71 -10.28
C GLU A 94 -44.55 14.36 -10.22
N VAL A 95 -44.18 13.90 -9.02
CA VAL A 95 -42.90 13.33 -8.59
C VAL A 95 -42.90 11.83 -8.89
N GLY A 96 -41.87 11.35 -9.60
CA GLY A 96 -41.62 9.94 -9.86
C GLY A 96 -40.13 9.61 -9.74
N ASP A 97 -39.80 8.95 -8.65
CA ASP A 97 -38.50 8.36 -8.28
C ASP A 97 -38.27 7.07 -9.09
N ILE A 98 -37.14 6.93 -9.80
CA ILE A 98 -36.69 5.62 -10.33
C ILE A 98 -35.15 5.52 -10.23
N ARG A 99 -34.73 4.77 -9.21
CA ARG A 99 -33.52 3.94 -9.20
C ARG A 99 -33.80 2.67 -10.03
N GLY A 100 -32.93 2.33 -10.98
CA GLY A 100 -32.86 1.00 -11.61
C GLY A 100 -31.50 0.37 -11.26
N LEU A 101 -31.43 -0.60 -10.33
CA LEU A 101 -31.74 -2.04 -10.46
C LEU A 101 -30.67 -2.84 -11.22
N SER A 102 -29.75 -3.39 -10.44
CA SER A 102 -29.03 -4.63 -10.74
C SER A 102 -29.85 -5.82 -10.22
N SER A 103 -30.27 -6.70 -11.10
CA SER A 103 -30.68 -8.06 -10.76
C SER A 103 -30.11 -9.04 -11.77
N TYR A 104 -29.39 -10.06 -11.29
CA TYR A 104 -29.25 -11.33 -11.98
C TYR A 104 -29.62 -12.44 -11.02
N ASP A 105 -30.58 -13.20 -11.49
CA ASP A 105 -31.30 -14.33 -10.93
C ASP A 105 -30.42 -15.46 -10.38
N SER A 106 -30.93 -16.09 -9.32
CA SER A 106 -30.88 -17.55 -9.23
C SER A 106 -32.13 -18.07 -8.51
N THR A 107 -33.03 -18.69 -9.26
CA THR A 107 -34.08 -19.59 -8.75
C THR A 107 -34.17 -20.82 -9.66
N VAL A 108 -34.87 -21.85 -9.17
CA VAL A 108 -35.10 -23.25 -9.66
C VAL A 108 -34.28 -24.25 -8.80
N VAL A 109 -34.83 -25.14 -7.97
CA VAL A 109 -36.17 -25.78 -7.95
C VAL A 109 -36.51 -26.50 -6.61
N ALA A 110 -37.82 -26.58 -6.36
CA ALA A 110 -38.65 -27.58 -5.65
C ALA A 110 -38.83 -27.60 -4.12
N ASP A 111 -40.09 -27.32 -3.77
CA ASP A 111 -40.90 -27.68 -2.60
C ASP A 111 -40.85 -29.15 -2.17
N LEU A 112 -41.05 -29.41 -0.86
CA LEU A 112 -42.29 -30.05 -0.34
C LEU A 112 -42.28 -30.27 1.19
N ASN A 113 -43.38 -29.80 1.80
CA ASN A 113 -44.11 -30.31 2.97
C ASN A 113 -43.70 -29.96 4.42
N LEU A 114 -44.44 -28.97 4.95
CA LEU A 114 -44.93 -28.91 6.33
C LEU A 114 -45.85 -30.10 6.66
N ASN A 115 -45.78 -30.63 7.88
CA ASN A 115 -46.98 -30.84 8.72
C ASN A 115 -46.65 -31.12 10.21
N VAL A 116 -47.05 -30.16 11.05
CA VAL A 116 -47.86 -30.29 12.29
C VAL A 116 -47.60 -31.48 13.23
N MET A 117 -47.09 -31.19 14.44
CA MET A 117 -47.77 -31.59 15.69
C MET A 117 -47.51 -30.60 16.83
N LYS A 118 -48.62 -30.13 17.43
CA LYS A 118 -48.71 -29.28 18.62
C LYS A 118 -48.69 -30.13 19.90
N GLN A 119 -48.07 -29.56 20.94
CA GLN A 119 -48.47 -29.53 22.35
C GLN A 119 -48.94 -30.83 23.06
N LYS A 120 -48.19 -31.21 24.10
CA LYS A 120 -48.59 -31.17 25.53
C LYS A 120 -47.71 -32.12 26.36
N ASN A 121 -46.96 -31.59 27.32
CA ASN A 121 -47.14 -31.99 28.71
C ASN A 121 -46.43 -31.03 29.66
N GLN A 122 -47.21 -30.63 30.67
CA GLN A 122 -46.92 -29.72 31.75
C GLN A 122 -46.23 -30.42 32.92
N ASP A 123 -45.37 -29.65 33.56
CA ASP A 123 -45.22 -29.44 35.00
C ASP A 123 -44.59 -30.48 35.93
N ASN A 124 -43.73 -29.88 36.77
CA ASN A 124 -43.17 -30.29 38.05
C ASN A 124 -41.91 -31.17 38.03
N LEU A 125 -40.76 -30.53 38.29
CA LEU A 125 -39.96 -30.79 39.50
C LEU A 125 -38.87 -29.72 39.71
N THR A 126 -38.91 -29.14 40.90
CA THR A 126 -37.81 -28.59 41.72
C THR A 126 -37.01 -27.36 41.25
N GLN A 127 -37.32 -26.26 41.95
CA GLN A 127 -36.45 -25.12 42.25
C GLN A 127 -35.10 -25.58 42.84
N GLY A 128 -33.99 -24.97 42.40
CA GLY A 128 -32.70 -25.14 43.07
C GLY A 128 -31.45 -25.11 42.19
N ALA A 129 -31.30 -24.10 41.32
CA ALA A 129 -30.02 -23.59 40.82
C ALA A 129 -30.33 -22.29 40.07
N GLY A 130 -29.54 -21.23 40.29
CA GLY A 130 -29.69 -19.99 39.53
C GLY A 130 -29.65 -20.30 38.04
N LYS A 131 -30.75 -20.04 37.33
CA LYS A 131 -30.74 -20.04 35.87
C LYS A 131 -29.74 -18.98 35.43
N PRO A 132 -28.80 -19.26 34.50
CA PRO A 132 -28.09 -18.20 33.82
C PRO A 132 -29.13 -17.27 33.21
N SER A 133 -28.94 -15.97 33.35
CA SER A 133 -29.65 -14.96 32.57
C SER A 133 -29.64 -15.39 31.09
N PRO A 134 -30.67 -15.09 30.27
CA PRO A 134 -30.64 -15.45 28.86
C PRO A 134 -29.39 -14.82 28.25
N LEU A 135 -28.46 -15.67 27.81
CA LEU A 135 -27.18 -15.25 27.28
C LEU A 135 -27.42 -14.34 26.08
N HIS A 136 -26.94 -13.10 26.16
CA HIS A 136 -26.91 -12.19 25.02
C HIS A 136 -26.13 -12.90 23.90
N LYS A 137 -26.75 -13.07 22.73
CA LYS A 137 -26.09 -13.65 21.56
C LYS A 137 -24.88 -12.78 21.20
N ILE A 138 -23.77 -13.41 20.79
CA ILE A 138 -22.59 -12.67 20.34
C ILE A 138 -23.01 -11.79 19.16
N MET A 139 -22.68 -10.51 19.22
CA MET A 139 -22.86 -9.59 18.11
C MET A 139 -21.52 -9.11 17.59
N VAL A 140 -21.43 -8.98 16.27
CA VAL A 140 -20.20 -8.57 15.58
C VAL A 140 -20.52 -7.52 14.52
N ALA A 141 -19.57 -6.65 14.24
CA ALA A 141 -19.65 -5.67 13.16
C ALA A 141 -18.43 -5.80 12.23
N PRO A 142 -18.58 -6.44 11.05
CA PRO A 142 -17.50 -6.57 10.08
C PRO A 142 -16.95 -5.21 9.62
N PHE A 143 -15.62 -5.10 9.48
CA PHE A 143 -15.00 -3.86 9.04
C PHE A 143 -13.74 -4.07 8.21
N SER A 144 -13.39 -3.08 7.39
CA SER A 144 -12.09 -3.01 6.72
C SER A 144 -11.06 -2.32 7.61
N ALA A 145 -9.87 -2.91 7.74
CA ALA A 145 -8.74 -2.26 8.41
C ALA A 145 -8.35 -0.92 7.78
N TYR A 146 -8.71 -0.67 6.52
CA TYR A 146 -8.50 0.60 5.84
C TYR A 146 -9.85 1.19 5.41
N LYS A 147 -10.25 2.31 6.03
CA LYS A 147 -11.49 3.02 5.69
C LYS A 147 -11.16 4.37 5.08
N VAL A 148 -11.86 4.74 4.02
CA VAL A 148 -11.83 6.09 3.46
C VAL A 148 -12.94 6.90 4.11
N ASP A 149 -12.63 8.09 4.62
CA ASP A 149 -13.62 9.00 5.18
C ASP A 149 -14.21 9.95 4.11
N GLU A 150 -15.16 10.79 4.50
CA GLU A 150 -15.83 11.73 3.59
C GLU A 150 -14.88 12.73 2.93
N ALA A 151 -13.72 13.00 3.54
CA ALA A 151 -12.68 13.87 2.98
C ALA A 151 -11.76 13.12 1.99
N GLY A 152 -11.98 11.82 1.76
CA GLY A 152 -11.13 10.98 0.93
C GLY A 152 -9.82 10.58 1.63
N ASP A 153 -9.71 10.79 2.95
CA ASP A 153 -8.56 10.38 3.73
C ASP A 153 -8.72 8.93 4.19
N THR A 154 -7.63 8.18 4.15
CA THR A 154 -7.63 6.79 4.61
C THR A 154 -7.23 6.74 6.08
N LYS A 155 -7.98 5.98 6.88
CA LYS A 155 -7.64 5.64 8.26
C LYS A 155 -7.31 4.16 8.36
N HIS A 156 -6.28 3.84 9.14
CA HIS A 156 -5.94 2.46 9.49
C HIS A 156 -6.54 2.12 10.85
N ARG A 157 -7.18 0.94 10.94
CA ARG A 157 -7.79 0.37 12.13
C ARG A 157 -7.10 -0.94 12.48
N SER A 158 -6.84 -1.13 13.76
CA SER A 158 -6.24 -2.36 14.29
C SER A 158 -6.86 -2.68 15.64
N CYS A 159 -7.06 -3.96 15.89
CA CYS A 159 -7.63 -4.51 17.11
C CYS A 159 -6.55 -4.57 18.18
N LYS A 160 -6.90 -4.26 19.43
CA LYS A 160 -5.99 -4.43 20.58
C LYS A 160 -5.74 -5.90 20.87
N LYS A 161 -6.80 -6.71 20.81
CA LYS A 161 -6.77 -8.17 20.84
C LYS A 161 -7.66 -8.73 19.74
N THR A 162 -7.22 -9.83 19.14
CA THR A 162 -8.01 -10.56 18.14
C THR A 162 -8.15 -12.01 18.58
N ILE A 163 -9.40 -12.46 18.68
CA ILE A 163 -9.77 -13.86 18.85
C ILE A 163 -9.84 -14.48 17.45
N ILE A 164 -8.91 -15.37 17.13
CA ILE A 164 -8.89 -16.11 15.87
C ILE A 164 -9.45 -17.50 16.10
N VAL A 165 -10.49 -17.84 15.34
CA VAL A 165 -11.16 -19.15 15.44
C VAL A 165 -10.71 -20.06 14.30
N HIS A 166 -10.21 -21.23 14.68
CA HIS A 166 -9.76 -22.30 13.79
C HIS A 166 -10.65 -23.53 13.96
N GLY A 167 -10.83 -24.32 12.90
CA GLY A 167 -11.42 -25.65 13.02
C GLY A 167 -10.37 -26.67 13.47
N LYS A 168 -10.74 -27.63 14.33
CA LYS A 168 -9.83 -28.73 14.73
C LYS A 168 -9.37 -29.51 13.50
N GLU A 169 -8.14 -30.03 13.59
CA GLU A 169 -7.50 -30.84 12.53
C GLU A 169 -7.42 -30.13 11.17
N GLY A 170 -7.43 -28.80 11.14
CA GLY A 170 -7.38 -28.01 9.90
C GLY A 170 -8.72 -27.87 9.18
N GLY A 171 -9.85 -28.17 9.85
CA GLY A 171 -11.18 -27.95 9.31
C GLY A 171 -11.43 -26.48 8.95
N THR A 172 -11.96 -26.22 7.75
CA THR A 172 -12.31 -24.87 7.30
C THR A 172 -13.57 -24.36 7.98
N MET A 173 -13.45 -23.23 8.68
CA MET A 173 -14.58 -22.51 9.30
C MET A 173 -15.12 -21.45 8.33
N LYS A 174 -16.45 -21.37 8.19
CA LYS A 174 -17.11 -20.34 7.39
C LYS A 174 -17.76 -19.30 8.29
N TRP A 175 -17.52 -18.04 7.96
CA TRP A 175 -18.12 -16.88 8.63
C TRP A 175 -19.65 -16.96 8.74
N SER A 176 -20.34 -17.40 7.67
CA SER A 176 -21.81 -17.53 7.62
C SER A 176 -22.39 -18.58 8.56
N ASP A 177 -21.56 -19.52 9.03
CA ASP A 177 -22.00 -20.69 9.77
C ASP A 177 -21.78 -20.50 11.29
N GLN A 178 -21.45 -19.28 11.72
CA GLN A 178 -21.07 -18.99 13.11
C GLN A 178 -22.26 -18.49 13.95
N PRO A 179 -22.29 -18.76 15.27
CA PRO A 179 -23.44 -18.45 16.13
C PRO A 179 -23.46 -16.98 16.61
N PHE A 180 -23.11 -16.03 15.76
CA PHE A 180 -23.19 -14.59 16.05
C PHE A 180 -24.19 -13.89 15.14
N ASP A 181 -24.69 -12.73 15.58
CA ASP A 181 -25.45 -11.81 14.74
C ASP A 181 -24.54 -10.70 14.20
N GLU A 182 -24.74 -10.33 12.94
CA GLU A 182 -24.00 -9.26 12.28
C GLU A 182 -24.77 -7.94 12.34
N LEU A 183 -24.08 -6.87 12.73
CA LEU A 183 -24.52 -5.49 12.58
C LEU A 183 -23.76 -4.81 11.45
N VAL A 184 -24.35 -3.75 10.88
CA VAL A 184 -23.62 -2.92 9.93
C VAL A 184 -22.74 -1.96 10.71
N MET A 185 -21.47 -1.82 10.31
CA MET A 185 -20.52 -0.93 11.00
C MET A 185 -20.99 0.53 11.06
N SER A 186 -21.84 0.98 10.14
CA SER A 186 -22.45 2.32 10.15
C SER A 186 -23.44 2.53 11.30
N ASP A 187 -23.94 1.44 11.88
CA ASP A 187 -24.94 1.47 12.94
C ASP A 187 -24.30 1.71 14.31
N ILE A 188 -22.95 1.78 14.37
CA ILE A 188 -22.18 2.03 15.58
C ILE A 188 -21.86 3.53 15.68
N PRO A 189 -22.25 4.24 16.76
CA PRO A 189 -22.02 5.67 16.90
C PRO A 189 -20.54 6.09 16.88
N SER A 190 -20.17 6.88 15.86
CA SER A 190 -18.92 7.63 15.66
C SER A 190 -17.58 6.86 15.60
N ASP A 191 -16.79 7.16 14.58
CA ASP A 191 -15.46 6.57 14.33
C ASP A 191 -14.38 6.94 15.37
N SER A 192 -14.66 7.85 16.32
CA SER A 192 -13.68 8.42 17.25
C SER A 192 -13.21 7.48 18.36
N GLU A 193 -13.88 6.35 18.57
CA GLU A 193 -13.59 5.42 19.69
C GLU A 193 -12.92 4.10 19.24
N LEU A 194 -12.62 3.95 17.95
CA LEU A 194 -12.48 2.63 17.34
C LEU A 194 -11.12 1.92 17.41
N ASN A 195 -10.11 2.37 18.17
CA ASN A 195 -8.75 1.91 17.85
C ASN A 195 -7.81 1.49 18.99
N ASP A 196 -7.93 1.94 20.23
CA ASP A 196 -6.88 1.57 21.21
C ASP A 196 -7.20 0.36 22.09
N ASP A 197 -8.48 -0.02 22.21
CA ASP A 197 -8.89 -1.17 23.02
C ASP A 197 -9.87 -2.14 22.34
N MET A 198 -10.09 -2.01 21.03
CA MET A 198 -11.05 -2.84 20.29
C MET A 198 -10.70 -4.34 20.36
N LEU A 199 -11.64 -5.16 20.83
CA LEU A 199 -11.59 -6.62 20.73
C LEU A 199 -12.25 -7.08 19.43
N CYS A 200 -11.55 -7.95 18.70
CA CYS A 200 -12.01 -8.43 17.40
C CYS A 200 -12.15 -9.94 17.36
N LEU A 201 -13.03 -10.40 16.47
CA LEU A 201 -13.18 -11.80 16.08
C LEU A 201 -12.72 -11.97 14.62
N GLN A 202 -11.87 -12.96 14.38
CA GLN A 202 -11.47 -13.39 13.04
C GLN A 202 -11.92 -14.84 12.79
N VAL A 203 -12.67 -15.05 11.71
CA VAL A 203 -13.02 -16.38 11.21
C VAL A 203 -12.68 -16.45 9.72
N GLY A 204 -11.69 -17.27 9.37
CA GLY A 204 -11.13 -17.31 8.02
C GLY A 204 -10.60 -15.92 7.59
N PRO A 205 -10.96 -15.42 6.38
CA PRO A 205 -10.53 -14.12 5.90
C PRO A 205 -11.29 -12.93 6.50
N CYS A 206 -12.39 -13.18 7.22
CA CYS A 206 -13.29 -12.13 7.72
C CYS A 206 -12.92 -11.72 9.14
N VAL A 207 -12.99 -10.41 9.41
CA VAL A 207 -12.70 -9.81 10.71
C VAL A 207 -13.80 -8.83 11.08
N ALA A 208 -14.23 -8.87 12.33
CA ALA A 208 -15.23 -7.95 12.87
C ALA A 208 -14.86 -7.46 14.27
N ALA A 209 -15.35 -6.27 14.62
CA ALA A 209 -15.35 -5.80 15.98
C ALA A 209 -16.43 -6.55 16.78
N LEU A 210 -16.12 -6.94 18.01
CA LEU A 210 -17.13 -7.49 18.92
C LEU A 210 -17.91 -6.35 19.56
N VAL A 211 -19.23 -6.51 19.64
CA VAL A 211 -20.13 -5.46 20.12
C VAL A 211 -21.17 -6.02 21.10
N SER A 212 -21.63 -5.17 22.01
CA SER A 212 -22.74 -5.42 22.92
C SER A 212 -23.84 -4.39 22.69
N GLY A 213 -25.09 -4.84 22.76
CA GLY A 213 -26.28 -4.01 22.54
C GLY A 213 -27.07 -3.93 23.84
N ILE A 214 -27.29 -2.71 24.32
CA ILE A 214 -28.24 -2.50 25.42
C ILE A 214 -29.62 -2.32 24.79
N HIS A 215 -30.44 -3.36 24.83
CA HIS A 215 -31.89 -3.14 24.81
C HIS A 215 -32.27 -2.58 26.18
N THR A 216 -32.50 -1.27 26.29
CA THR A 216 -33.14 -0.70 27.47
C THR A 216 -34.58 -1.21 27.53
N ASN A 217 -34.78 -2.36 28.18
CA ASN A 217 -36.08 -2.71 28.74
C ASN A 217 -36.31 -1.80 29.96
N SER A 218 -36.56 -0.52 29.74
CA SER A 218 -37.20 0.33 30.74
C SER A 218 -38.57 0.69 30.22
N SER A 219 -39.57 0.14 30.91
CA SER A 219 -40.98 0.52 30.85
C SER A 219 -41.20 1.98 31.25
N ILE A 220 -40.65 2.91 30.48
CA ILE A 220 -40.95 4.33 30.54
C ILE A 220 -41.48 4.67 29.15
N GLN A 221 -42.81 4.73 29.07
CA GLN A 221 -43.50 5.44 28.01
C GLN A 221 -43.11 6.91 28.15
N ASP A 222 -42.10 7.34 27.42
CA ASP A 222 -41.95 8.73 27.04
C ASP A 222 -41.59 8.77 25.56
N GLU A 223 -42.35 9.58 24.83
CA GLU A 223 -42.22 9.77 23.39
C GLU A 223 -40.86 10.40 23.06
N GLY A 224 -39.91 9.56 22.67
CA GLY A 224 -38.60 9.96 22.17
C GLY A 224 -37.86 8.72 21.67
N GLU A 225 -37.29 8.79 20.48
CA GLU A 225 -36.58 7.72 19.78
C GLU A 225 -35.74 6.84 20.75
N GLY A 226 -36.15 5.59 20.92
CA GLY A 226 -35.39 4.60 21.68
C GLY A 226 -34.10 4.24 20.93
N ALA A 227 -33.04 5.03 21.13
CA ALA A 227 -31.73 4.75 20.56
C ALA A 227 -31.18 3.46 21.20
N SER A 228 -31.11 2.39 20.40
CA SER A 228 -30.36 1.19 20.78
C SER A 228 -28.89 1.57 20.89
N LEU A 229 -28.33 1.55 22.10
CA LEU A 229 -26.92 1.87 22.33
C LEU A 229 -26.08 0.61 22.03
N VAL A 230 -25.38 0.62 20.90
CA VAL A 230 -24.38 -0.40 20.53
C VAL A 230 -23.01 0.06 21.02
N ILE A 231 -22.33 -0.78 21.79
CA ILE A 231 -21.02 -0.53 22.41
C ILE A 231 -20.00 -1.51 21.86
N ILE A 232 -18.81 -1.04 21.49
CA ILE A 232 -17.69 -1.92 21.09
C ILE A 232 -17.07 -2.52 22.34
N LEU A 233 -16.88 -3.83 22.34
CA LEU A 233 -16.27 -4.53 23.47
C LEU A 233 -14.76 -4.27 23.53
N GLY A 234 -14.28 -4.07 24.76
CA GLY A 234 -12.88 -3.88 25.09
C GLY A 234 -12.10 -5.18 25.13
N SER A 235 -10.79 -5.07 25.33
CA SER A 235 -9.91 -6.24 25.38
C SER A 235 -9.99 -7.02 26.70
N ASP A 236 -10.65 -6.48 27.71
CA ASP A 236 -10.87 -7.11 29.02
C ASP A 236 -11.95 -8.21 28.97
N GLU A 237 -12.87 -8.11 28.01
CA GLU A 237 -13.98 -9.05 27.79
C GLU A 237 -13.54 -10.34 27.07
N THR A 238 -12.24 -10.52 26.80
CA THR A 238 -11.72 -11.62 25.98
C THR A 238 -12.12 -13.00 26.52
N ASP A 239 -11.91 -13.26 27.82
CA ASP A 239 -12.15 -14.59 28.39
C ASP A 239 -13.63 -14.96 28.40
N ASP A 240 -14.51 -14.00 28.69
CA ASP A 240 -15.95 -14.18 28.67
C ASP A 240 -16.46 -14.49 27.26
N ILE A 241 -15.96 -13.77 26.25
CA ILE A 241 -16.30 -14.03 24.85
C ILE A 241 -15.76 -15.38 24.38
N VAL A 242 -14.54 -15.77 24.76
CA VAL A 242 -13.99 -17.08 24.41
C VAL A 242 -14.79 -18.21 25.06
N HIS A 243 -15.19 -18.05 26.32
CA HIS A 243 -16.04 -19.02 27.01
C HIS A 243 -17.41 -19.14 26.33
N GLN A 244 -18.01 -18.01 25.97
CA GLN A 244 -19.27 -17.95 25.25
C GLN A 244 -19.17 -18.56 23.84
N LEU A 245 -18.15 -18.22 23.04
CA LEU A 245 -17.92 -18.81 21.72
C LEU A 245 -17.82 -20.33 21.82
N LYS A 246 -17.03 -20.84 22.77
CA LYS A 246 -16.92 -22.30 22.99
C LYS A 246 -18.29 -22.88 23.30
N ARG A 247 -19.02 -22.34 24.28
CA ARG A 247 -20.35 -22.86 24.62
C ARG A 247 -21.32 -22.81 23.44
N ASP A 248 -21.48 -21.67 22.79
CA ASP A 248 -22.48 -21.46 21.74
C ASP A 248 -22.15 -22.28 20.47
N MET A 249 -20.86 -22.47 20.17
CA MET A 249 -20.40 -23.27 19.03
C MET A 249 -20.39 -24.79 19.29
N PHE A 250 -20.08 -25.23 20.54
CA PHE A 250 -20.05 -26.65 20.91
C PHE A 250 -21.43 -27.20 21.31
N GLU A 251 -22.21 -26.45 22.09
CA GLU A 251 -23.50 -26.93 22.64
C GLU A 251 -24.68 -26.65 21.70
N GLY A 252 -24.55 -25.66 20.80
CA GLY A 252 -25.58 -25.31 19.81
C GLY A 252 -25.69 -26.28 18.62
N GLY A 253 -24.84 -27.30 18.53
CA GLY A 253 -24.88 -28.31 17.46
C GLY A 253 -24.48 -27.82 16.06
N ILE A 254 -23.90 -26.61 15.97
CA ILE A 254 -23.59 -25.94 14.70
C ILE A 254 -22.30 -26.47 14.05
N VAL A 255 -21.36 -27.02 14.83
CA VAL A 255 -20.11 -27.58 14.30
C VAL A 255 -19.91 -29.02 14.79
N SER A 256 -19.88 -29.99 13.87
CA SER A 256 -19.53 -31.38 14.16
C SER A 256 -18.02 -31.60 14.40
N VAL A 257 -17.22 -30.60 14.06
CA VAL A 257 -15.75 -30.54 14.21
C VAL A 257 -15.46 -29.57 15.34
N GLY A 258 -14.70 -29.99 16.36
CA GLY A 258 -14.39 -29.06 17.45
C GLY A 258 -13.62 -27.83 16.97
N ILE A 259 -13.57 -26.79 17.78
CA ILE A 259 -12.85 -25.54 17.48
C ILE A 259 -11.57 -25.40 18.29
N GLU A 260 -10.63 -24.63 17.76
CA GLU A 260 -9.45 -24.14 18.46
C GLU A 260 -9.43 -22.61 18.39
N VAL A 261 -9.08 -21.96 19.50
CA VAL A 261 -9.11 -20.50 19.61
C VAL A 261 -7.70 -20.01 19.91
N GLU A 262 -7.22 -19.09 19.09
CA GLU A 262 -5.95 -18.39 19.27
C GLU A 262 -6.25 -16.92 19.65
N ILE A 263 -5.64 -16.43 20.71
CA ILE A 263 -5.71 -15.01 21.10
C ILE A 263 -4.43 -14.33 20.64
N VAL A 264 -4.57 -13.30 19.81
CA VAL A 264 -3.45 -12.53 19.27
C VAL A 264 -3.49 -11.10 19.81
N GLU A 265 -2.45 -10.74 20.55
CA GLU A 265 -2.21 -9.35 21.00
C GLU A 265 -1.71 -8.48 19.85
N ARG A 266 -2.14 -7.21 19.83
CA ARG A 266 -1.67 -6.24 18.84
C ARG A 266 -0.16 -6.04 18.94
N LYS A 267 0.52 -6.14 17.80
CA LYS A 267 1.93 -5.80 17.64
C LYS A 267 2.10 -4.37 17.13
N SER A 268 3.04 -3.63 17.69
CA SER A 268 3.47 -2.34 17.15
C SER A 268 4.80 -2.51 16.45
N ILE A 269 4.87 -2.24 15.15
CA ILE A 269 6.09 -2.43 14.37
C ILE A 269 6.60 -1.13 13.78
N ALA A 270 7.91 -1.00 13.69
CA ALA A 270 8.54 -0.01 12.83
C ALA A 270 8.61 -0.58 11.42
N ILE A 271 8.10 0.13 10.41
CA ILE A 271 8.19 -0.31 9.01
C ILE A 271 8.76 0.79 8.11
N SER A 272 9.92 0.53 7.48
CA SER A 272 10.51 1.49 6.54
C SER A 272 9.72 1.51 5.24
N GLN A 273 9.51 2.71 4.68
CA GLN A 273 8.91 2.87 3.35
C GLN A 273 7.55 2.16 3.21
N TRP A 274 6.74 2.11 4.27
CA TRP A 274 5.39 1.57 4.16
C TRP A 274 4.45 2.51 3.40
N TYR A 275 3.41 1.95 2.82
CA TYR A 275 2.36 2.68 2.15
C TYR A 275 1.41 3.28 3.18
N LYS A 276 1.67 4.54 3.53
CA LYS A 276 0.92 5.28 4.55
C LYS A 276 -0.54 5.50 4.13
N PRO A 277 -1.49 5.53 5.09
CA PRO A 277 -2.85 5.97 4.82
C PRO A 277 -2.87 7.37 4.18
N SER A 278 -3.77 7.58 3.22
CA SER A 278 -3.85 8.84 2.50
C SER A 278 -4.31 9.97 3.43
N THR A 279 -3.50 11.01 3.55
CA THR A 279 -3.81 12.29 4.20
C THR A 279 -3.29 13.41 3.30
N PRO A 280 -3.67 14.69 3.51
CA PRO A 280 -3.13 15.80 2.71
C PRO A 280 -1.60 15.84 2.71
N ALA A 281 -0.97 15.60 3.87
CA ALA A 281 0.48 15.57 4.00
C ALA A 281 1.11 14.38 3.26
N VAL A 282 0.47 13.20 3.29
CA VAL A 282 0.96 12.02 2.57
C VAL A 282 0.81 12.19 1.06
N ARG A 283 -0.31 12.73 0.57
CA ARG A 283 -0.51 13.03 -0.86
C ARG A 283 0.52 14.03 -1.38
N LEU A 284 0.85 15.07 -0.59
CA LEU A 284 1.92 16.01 -0.92
C LEU A 284 3.31 15.35 -0.95
N ALA A 285 3.59 14.45 -0.01
CA ALA A 285 4.85 13.68 -0.02
C ALA A 285 4.94 12.77 -1.27
N ARG A 286 3.84 12.11 -1.65
CA ARG A 286 3.78 11.27 -2.86
C ARG A 286 4.01 12.08 -4.13
N SER A 287 3.41 13.27 -4.25
CA SER A 287 3.57 14.12 -5.44
C SER A 287 5.01 14.61 -5.67
N THR A 288 5.86 14.50 -4.65
CA THR A 288 7.28 14.91 -4.68
C THR A 288 8.27 13.75 -4.67
N ASP A 289 7.82 12.49 -4.54
CA ASP A 289 8.69 11.28 -4.48
C ASP A 289 9.50 11.05 -5.77
N GLY A 290 9.01 11.59 -6.90
CA GLY A 290 9.70 11.55 -8.19
C GLY A 290 9.67 10.19 -8.90
N ASN A 291 9.16 9.13 -8.25
CA ASN A 291 8.94 7.81 -8.86
C ASN A 291 7.67 7.11 -8.33
N THR A 292 6.54 7.22 -9.03
CA THR A 292 5.26 6.61 -8.59
C THR A 292 5.29 5.09 -8.56
N GLY A 293 6.24 4.45 -9.24
CA GLY A 293 6.49 3.01 -9.12
C GLY A 293 6.82 2.59 -7.68
N ASN A 294 7.26 3.53 -6.82
CA ASN A 294 7.49 3.24 -5.41
C ASN A 294 6.21 2.82 -4.68
N PHE A 295 5.09 3.45 -5.01
CA PHE A 295 3.82 3.20 -4.33
C PHE A 295 3.39 1.74 -4.44
N ILE A 296 3.66 1.08 -5.57
CA ILE A 296 3.28 -0.31 -5.83
C ILE A 296 4.00 -1.28 -4.87
N TRP A 297 5.33 -1.20 -4.76
CA TRP A 297 6.04 -2.13 -3.86
C TRP A 297 5.86 -1.79 -2.39
N GLN A 298 5.72 -0.50 -2.05
CA GLN A 298 5.37 -0.07 -0.69
C GLN A 298 4.00 -0.62 -0.29
N PHE A 299 3.02 -0.57 -1.20
CA PHE A 299 1.67 -1.10 -0.99
C PHE A 299 1.71 -2.61 -0.78
N GLY A 300 2.42 -3.35 -1.64
CA GLY A 300 2.63 -4.79 -1.49
C GLY A 300 3.28 -5.15 -0.15
N ALA A 301 4.37 -4.47 0.24
CA ALA A 301 5.06 -4.72 1.50
C ALA A 301 4.17 -4.47 2.73
N THR A 302 3.30 -3.46 2.65
CA THR A 302 2.40 -3.10 3.74
C THR A 302 1.21 -4.06 3.82
N ARG A 303 0.57 -4.36 2.69
CA ARG A 303 -0.63 -5.22 2.58
C ARG A 303 -0.32 -6.72 2.65
N LEU A 304 0.94 -7.07 2.86
CA LEU A 304 1.37 -8.42 3.20
C LEU A 304 1.10 -8.77 4.68
N ILE A 305 1.21 -7.77 5.56
CA ILE A 305 1.13 -7.93 7.02
C ILE A 305 -0.34 -7.84 7.44
N ASN A 306 -0.75 -8.64 8.42
CA ASN A 306 -2.10 -8.60 8.98
C ASN A 306 -2.39 -7.21 9.56
N PRO A 307 -3.28 -6.42 8.93
CA PRO A 307 -3.51 -5.04 9.33
C PRO A 307 -4.39 -4.94 10.57
N TYR A 308 -5.09 -6.01 10.95
CA TYR A 308 -5.96 -6.06 12.13
C TYR A 308 -5.17 -6.32 13.41
N THR A 309 -4.09 -7.08 13.36
CA THR A 309 -3.26 -7.42 14.54
C THR A 309 -2.00 -6.57 14.65
N THR A 310 -1.81 -5.59 13.76
CA THR A 310 -0.55 -4.84 13.65
C THR A 310 -0.81 -3.34 13.57
N LYS A 311 -0.09 -2.54 14.36
CA LYS A 311 0.00 -1.09 14.27
C LYS A 311 1.32 -0.69 13.63
N PHE A 312 1.25 0.10 12.57
CA PHE A 312 2.43 0.53 11.81
C PHE A 312 2.96 1.87 12.31
N LEU A 313 4.27 1.92 12.57
CA LEU A 313 4.98 3.12 13.00
C LEU A 313 6.08 3.45 12.00
N ASN A 314 6.31 4.75 11.82
CA ASN A 314 7.46 5.23 11.06
C ASN A 314 8.73 4.99 11.89
N PRO A 315 9.77 4.33 11.36
CA PRO A 315 10.98 4.04 12.12
C PRO A 315 11.66 5.28 12.69
N LEU A 316 11.57 6.42 12.01
CA LEU A 316 12.14 7.68 12.52
C LEU A 316 11.37 8.23 13.72
N ASP A 317 10.06 7.99 13.79
CA ASP A 317 9.23 8.41 14.91
C ASP A 317 9.45 7.47 16.10
N ALA A 318 9.58 6.17 15.84
CA ALA A 318 9.98 5.18 16.84
C ALA A 318 11.32 5.52 17.50
N ARG A 319 12.31 5.98 16.72
CA ARG A 319 13.60 6.47 17.23
C ARG A 319 13.48 7.71 18.13
N LYS A 320 12.68 8.70 17.72
CA LYS A 320 12.60 10.00 18.39
C LYS A 320 11.84 9.94 19.72
N VAL A 321 10.84 9.08 19.80
CA VAL A 321 9.89 9.04 20.92
C VAL A 321 10.18 7.86 21.85
N SER A 322 11.20 7.04 21.56
CA SER A 322 11.52 5.80 22.28
C SER A 322 10.30 4.88 22.42
N VAL A 323 9.51 4.76 21.35
CA VAL A 323 8.36 3.86 21.33
C VAL A 323 8.89 2.44 21.25
N ASP A 324 8.55 1.62 22.24
CA ASP A 324 8.88 0.20 22.20
C ASP A 324 8.10 -0.46 21.07
N VAL A 325 8.83 -1.11 20.16
CA VAL A 325 8.27 -1.84 19.02
C VAL A 325 8.61 -3.32 19.15
N ASP A 326 7.74 -4.16 18.63
CA ASP A 326 7.91 -5.61 18.65
C ASP A 326 8.87 -6.11 17.57
N ALA A 327 8.91 -5.43 16.42
CA ALA A 327 9.71 -5.83 15.27
C ALA A 327 10.02 -4.64 14.34
N LEU A 328 11.00 -4.83 13.46
CA LEU A 328 11.36 -3.94 12.36
C LEU A 328 11.14 -4.64 11.01
N VAL A 329 10.34 -4.04 10.15
CA VAL A 329 10.17 -4.50 8.76
C VAL A 329 10.82 -3.47 7.82
N MET A 330 11.81 -3.90 7.06
CA MET A 330 12.50 -3.03 6.11
C MET A 330 12.03 -3.31 4.70
N ALA A 331 11.13 -2.48 4.16
CA ALA A 331 10.84 -2.51 2.73
C ALA A 331 11.85 -1.61 2.00
N ALA A 332 12.62 -2.19 1.09
CA ALA A 332 13.66 -1.47 0.35
C ALA A 332 13.77 -2.02 -1.07
N ALA A 333 13.99 -1.13 -2.03
CA ALA A 333 14.17 -1.52 -3.43
C ALA A 333 15.60 -1.21 -3.91
N ASN A 334 16.00 0.06 -3.84
CA ASN A 334 17.15 0.59 -4.57
C ASN A 334 18.32 0.94 -3.63
N ALA A 335 19.00 -0.06 -3.08
CA ALA A 335 20.07 0.18 -2.11
C ALA A 335 21.41 -0.47 -2.47
N LEU A 336 21.38 -1.66 -3.09
CA LEU A 336 22.59 -2.43 -3.35
C LEU A 336 23.19 -2.05 -4.70
N HIS A 337 24.51 -2.17 -4.82
CA HIS A 337 25.27 -1.88 -6.04
C HIS A 337 26.47 -2.80 -6.13
N VAL A 338 26.88 -3.08 -7.37
CA VAL A 338 28.14 -3.76 -7.66
C VAL A 338 29.32 -2.80 -7.49
N ALA A 339 30.49 -3.35 -7.21
CA ALA A 339 31.73 -2.60 -7.23
C ALA A 339 31.96 -2.03 -8.62
N ASP A 340 32.14 -0.71 -8.69
CA ASP A 340 32.69 -0.08 -9.88
C ASP A 340 34.11 -0.63 -10.09
N PRO A 341 34.41 -1.26 -11.24
CA PRO A 341 35.76 -1.71 -11.57
C PRO A 341 36.81 -0.60 -11.48
N ASP A 342 36.41 0.66 -11.67
CA ASP A 342 37.26 1.84 -11.62
C ASP A 342 37.36 2.45 -10.21
N GLY A 343 36.75 1.83 -9.20
CA GLY A 343 36.91 2.19 -7.79
C GLY A 343 36.09 3.40 -7.32
N ASN A 344 35.15 3.90 -8.13
CA ASN A 344 34.25 4.98 -7.69
C ASN A 344 33.10 4.42 -6.83
N ASP A 345 33.40 4.08 -5.57
CA ASP A 345 32.37 3.74 -4.59
C ASP A 345 31.52 5.00 -4.33
N PHE A 346 30.27 5.01 -4.79
CA PHE A 346 29.36 6.16 -4.69
C PHE A 346 29.09 6.49 -3.21
N PRO A 347 29.65 7.58 -2.64
CA PRO A 347 29.60 7.82 -1.20
C PRO A 347 28.17 7.90 -0.67
N VAL A 348 27.26 8.47 -1.45
CA VAL A 348 25.84 8.61 -1.10
C VAL A 348 25.12 7.27 -0.93
N LYS A 349 25.42 6.27 -1.77
CA LYS A 349 24.80 4.94 -1.65
C LYS A 349 25.33 4.20 -0.43
N LYS A 350 26.63 4.35 -0.17
CA LYS A 350 27.28 3.80 1.02
C LYS A 350 26.71 4.40 2.31
N ASP A 351 26.56 5.72 2.38
CA ASP A 351 25.96 6.41 3.53
C ASP A 351 24.51 5.97 3.78
N TYR A 352 23.74 5.74 2.72
CA TYR A 352 22.39 5.22 2.83
C TYR A 352 22.36 3.81 3.46
N VAL A 353 23.22 2.89 3.01
CA VAL A 353 23.33 1.54 3.58
C VAL A 353 23.85 1.56 5.02
N TYR A 354 24.77 2.47 5.36
CA TYR A 354 25.16 2.68 6.75
C TYR A 354 24.01 3.21 7.60
N GLY A 355 23.23 4.16 7.08
CA GLY A 355 22.02 4.65 7.73
C GLY A 355 21.02 3.51 8.00
N MET A 356 20.85 2.58 7.07
CA MET A 356 20.04 1.37 7.25
C MET A 356 20.65 0.40 8.28
N SER A 357 21.98 0.31 8.37
CA SER A 357 22.64 -0.56 9.37
C SER A 357 22.52 0.02 10.77
N SER A 358 22.74 1.33 10.94
CA SER A 358 22.48 2.06 12.18
C SER A 358 21.01 1.97 12.56
N LEU A 359 20.13 2.16 11.55
CA LEU A 359 18.79 1.58 11.41
C LEU A 359 18.42 0.49 12.43
N VAL A 360 18.81 -0.70 12.00
CA VAL A 360 18.61 -2.01 12.61
C VAL A 360 19.25 -2.09 13.99
N LYS A 361 20.48 -1.57 14.14
CA LYS A 361 21.21 -1.61 15.41
C LYS A 361 20.56 -0.81 16.52
N GLU A 362 20.02 0.37 16.22
CA GLU A 362 19.41 1.23 17.25
C GLU A 362 18.02 0.74 17.66
N ILE A 363 17.24 0.16 16.74
CA ILE A 363 15.94 -0.42 17.09
C ILE A 363 16.14 -1.73 17.87
N ASP A 364 17.09 -2.56 17.43
CA ASP A 364 17.48 -3.80 18.10
C ASP A 364 16.32 -4.78 18.42
N LYS A 365 15.47 -5.02 17.42
CA LYS A 365 14.33 -5.94 17.48
C LYS A 365 14.40 -6.97 16.36
N PRO A 366 13.60 -8.06 16.43
CA PRO A 366 13.43 -8.97 15.30
C PRO A 366 13.19 -8.21 14.00
N THR A 367 13.99 -8.48 12.97
CA THR A 367 14.07 -7.61 11.77
C THR A 367 14.00 -8.42 10.48
N ILE A 368 13.11 -8.09 9.54
CA ILE A 368 13.12 -8.68 8.19
C ILE A 368 13.30 -7.62 7.11
N MET A 369 13.82 -8.03 5.95
CA MET A 369 13.99 -7.17 4.77
C MET A 369 13.18 -7.67 3.57
N LEU A 370 12.50 -6.74 2.89
CA LEU A 370 11.57 -7.01 1.80
C LEU A 370 12.04 -6.39 0.48
N GLY A 371 12.46 -7.24 -0.47
CA GLY A 371 12.61 -6.89 -1.90
C GLY A 371 13.85 -6.11 -2.31
N ILE A 372 14.90 -6.10 -1.48
CA ILE A 372 16.13 -5.35 -1.75
C ILE A 372 16.92 -5.96 -2.91
N GLY A 373 17.59 -5.16 -3.73
CA GLY A 373 18.36 -5.71 -4.85
C GLY A 373 19.46 -4.81 -5.37
N ILE A 374 20.36 -5.45 -6.11
CA ILE A 374 21.48 -4.79 -6.78
C ILE A 374 20.97 -3.96 -7.95
N GLN A 375 21.60 -2.80 -8.14
CA GLN A 375 21.40 -1.96 -9.30
C GLN A 375 22.54 -2.16 -10.30
N ALA A 376 22.22 -2.76 -11.45
CA ALA A 376 23.16 -3.02 -12.54
C ALA A 376 22.46 -2.96 -13.90
N LYS A 377 23.15 -2.42 -14.90
CA LYS A 377 22.84 -2.54 -16.34
C LYS A 377 23.30 -3.91 -16.84
N PHE A 378 22.79 -4.36 -17.99
CA PHE A 378 23.25 -5.61 -18.62
C PHE A 378 24.76 -5.61 -18.91
N SER A 379 25.33 -4.46 -19.26
CA SER A 379 26.76 -4.29 -19.54
C SER A 379 27.65 -4.40 -18.31
N ASP A 380 27.10 -4.23 -17.11
CA ASP A 380 27.89 -4.14 -15.88
C ASP A 380 28.43 -5.52 -15.46
N ILE A 381 27.95 -6.60 -16.10
CA ILE A 381 28.21 -7.97 -15.67
C ILE A 381 28.72 -8.79 -16.83
N LYS A 382 30.02 -9.09 -16.77
CA LYS A 382 30.67 -10.00 -17.72
C LYS A 382 30.62 -11.45 -17.25
N ASP A 383 30.66 -11.65 -15.93
CA ASP A 383 30.56 -12.96 -15.29
C ASP A 383 29.75 -12.87 -13.99
N SER A 384 28.59 -13.52 -13.96
CA SER A 384 27.72 -13.56 -12.79
C SER A 384 28.27 -14.41 -11.65
N LYS A 385 29.28 -15.25 -11.88
CA LYS A 385 29.86 -16.13 -10.84
C LYS A 385 30.73 -15.38 -9.84
N HIS A 386 31.25 -14.21 -10.21
CA HIS A 386 32.17 -13.42 -9.39
C HIS A 386 31.56 -12.16 -8.82
N ILE A 387 30.25 -11.96 -8.97
CA ILE A 387 29.59 -10.85 -8.29
C ILE A 387 29.55 -11.08 -6.79
N ALA A 388 29.86 -10.06 -6.01
CA ALA A 388 29.73 -10.08 -4.56
C ALA A 388 29.22 -8.73 -4.05
N LEU A 389 28.52 -8.76 -2.91
CA LEU A 389 28.21 -7.54 -2.17
C LEU A 389 29.49 -6.89 -1.62
N HIS A 390 29.49 -5.56 -1.53
CA HIS A 390 30.51 -4.85 -0.75
C HIS A 390 30.40 -5.19 0.74
N GLU A 391 31.51 -5.06 1.46
CA GLU A 391 31.58 -5.32 2.92
C GLU A 391 30.49 -4.58 3.71
N HIS A 392 30.24 -3.30 3.41
CA HIS A 392 29.21 -2.51 4.10
C HIS A 392 27.77 -2.98 3.79
N GLN A 393 27.53 -3.54 2.61
CA GLN A 393 26.24 -4.15 2.23
C GLN A 393 26.07 -5.51 2.90
N ALA A 394 27.13 -6.34 2.92
CA ALA A 394 27.13 -7.61 3.63
C ALA A 394 26.95 -7.41 5.14
N HIS A 395 27.56 -6.37 5.70
CA HIS A 395 27.40 -5.97 7.10
C HIS A 395 25.92 -5.69 7.45
N LEU A 396 25.19 -4.94 6.62
CA LEU A 396 23.75 -4.72 6.81
C LEU A 396 22.99 -6.05 6.89
N MET A 397 23.23 -6.96 5.96
CA MET A 397 22.53 -8.26 5.92
C MET A 397 22.82 -9.10 7.16
N ASN A 398 24.08 -9.09 7.62
CA ASN A 398 24.50 -9.81 8.82
C ASN A 398 23.90 -9.19 10.10
N GLU A 399 23.73 -7.86 10.17
CA GLU A 399 23.04 -7.23 11.29
C GLU A 399 21.56 -7.61 11.36
N ILE A 400 20.90 -7.81 10.21
CA ILE A 400 19.54 -8.33 10.16
C ILE A 400 19.52 -9.80 10.59
N ALA A 401 20.43 -10.63 10.06
CA ALA A 401 20.52 -12.06 10.39
C ALA A 401 20.68 -12.31 11.90
N LYS A 402 21.52 -11.54 12.59
CA LYS A 402 21.73 -11.65 14.05
C LYS A 402 20.45 -11.49 14.89
N ARG A 403 19.41 -10.88 14.32
CA ARG A 403 18.14 -10.58 14.99
C ARG A 403 17.02 -11.52 14.57
N ASN A 404 17.32 -12.64 13.92
CA ASN A 404 16.33 -13.62 13.50
C ASN A 404 16.71 -15.03 13.93
N THR A 405 15.66 -15.84 14.13
CA THR A 405 15.78 -17.29 14.28
C THR A 405 15.70 -18.02 12.95
N LEU A 406 15.15 -17.38 11.92
CA LEU A 406 15.08 -17.91 10.56
C LEU A 406 16.42 -17.70 9.84
N GLU A 407 16.89 -18.74 9.15
CA GLU A 407 18.10 -18.65 8.33
C GLU A 407 17.97 -17.58 7.24
N LYS A 408 16.79 -17.49 6.61
CA LYS A 408 16.48 -16.59 5.49
C LYS A 408 15.60 -15.41 5.92
N SER A 409 16.20 -14.36 6.47
CA SER A 409 15.49 -13.16 6.95
C SER A 409 15.50 -11.96 5.99
N VAL A 410 16.21 -12.06 4.86
CA VAL A 410 16.33 -11.02 3.85
C VAL A 410 15.80 -11.53 2.52
N SER A 411 14.66 -11.00 2.08
CA SER A 411 14.20 -11.27 0.71
C SER A 411 14.84 -10.30 -0.27
N VAL A 412 15.37 -10.86 -1.35
CA VAL A 412 16.01 -10.13 -2.44
C VAL A 412 15.25 -10.26 -3.75
N ARG A 413 15.52 -9.35 -4.69
CA ARG A 413 14.83 -9.27 -5.98
C ARG A 413 14.95 -10.52 -6.85
N GLY A 414 16.06 -11.24 -6.78
CA GLY A 414 16.38 -12.28 -7.76
C GLY A 414 17.60 -13.10 -7.41
N GLU A 415 17.78 -14.21 -8.12
CA GLU A 415 18.92 -15.12 -8.00
C GLU A 415 20.26 -14.39 -8.19
N PHE A 416 20.25 -13.35 -9.01
CA PHE A 416 21.39 -12.48 -9.24
C PHE A 416 21.87 -11.81 -7.94
N THR A 417 20.97 -11.10 -7.24
CA THR A 417 21.27 -10.50 -5.94
C THR A 417 21.59 -11.57 -4.89
N GLU A 418 20.89 -12.70 -4.90
CA GLU A 418 21.13 -13.80 -3.95
C GLU A 418 22.53 -14.40 -4.10
N THR A 419 22.98 -14.62 -5.35
CA THR A 419 24.34 -15.09 -5.66
C THR A 419 25.39 -14.12 -5.14
N ALA A 420 25.15 -12.81 -5.29
CA ALA A 420 26.04 -11.79 -4.74
C ALA A 420 26.12 -11.83 -3.20
N CYS A 421 25.01 -12.13 -2.51
CA CYS A 421 25.02 -12.36 -1.07
C CYS A 421 25.89 -13.57 -0.73
N ILE A 422 25.67 -14.71 -1.39
CA ILE A 422 26.39 -15.97 -1.12
C ILE A 422 27.90 -15.78 -1.31
N ASN A 423 28.31 -15.15 -2.41
CA ASN A 423 29.71 -14.87 -2.70
C ASN A 423 30.37 -13.91 -1.69
N ALA A 424 29.58 -13.12 -0.97
CA ALA A 424 30.04 -12.26 0.12
C ALA A 424 29.95 -12.94 1.51
N GLY A 425 29.65 -14.24 1.57
CA GLY A 425 29.47 -14.98 2.84
C GLY A 425 28.16 -14.66 3.58
N VAL A 426 27.18 -14.08 2.89
CA VAL A 426 25.86 -13.75 3.44
C VAL A 426 24.87 -14.83 3.03
N HIS A 427 24.38 -15.58 4.03
CA HIS A 427 23.45 -16.69 3.79
C HIS A 427 21.98 -16.36 4.09
N CYS A 428 21.69 -15.19 4.68
CA CYS A 428 20.32 -14.81 5.03
C CYS A 428 19.46 -14.28 3.89
N CYS A 429 20.04 -14.12 2.69
CA CYS A 429 19.32 -13.71 1.50
C CYS A 429 18.53 -14.88 0.87
N LEU A 430 17.33 -14.60 0.38
CA LEU A 430 16.48 -15.50 -0.38
C LEU A 430 15.81 -14.76 -1.54
N SER A 431 15.92 -15.28 -2.76
CA SER A 431 15.25 -14.69 -3.92
C SER A 431 13.73 -14.88 -3.84
N LEU A 432 12.99 -13.83 -3.48
CA LEU A 432 11.52 -13.83 -3.48
C LEU A 432 10.90 -12.88 -4.50
N GLY A 433 11.69 -11.96 -5.06
CA GLY A 433 11.18 -10.92 -5.95
C GLY A 433 10.78 -9.66 -5.19
N CYS A 434 9.74 -8.99 -5.69
CA CYS A 434 9.23 -7.76 -5.12
C CYS A 434 7.94 -8.06 -4.33
N PRO A 435 7.72 -7.44 -3.16
CA PRO A 435 6.46 -7.62 -2.42
C PRO A 435 5.22 -7.15 -3.19
N SER A 436 5.38 -6.46 -4.34
CA SER A 436 4.25 -6.21 -5.25
C SER A 436 3.52 -7.48 -5.73
N LEU A 437 4.15 -8.65 -5.69
CA LEU A 437 3.50 -9.94 -6.02
C LEU A 437 2.38 -10.32 -5.04
N THR A 438 2.40 -9.75 -3.82
CA THR A 438 1.47 -10.08 -2.73
C THR A 438 0.22 -9.18 -2.73
N ILE A 439 0.08 -8.29 -3.71
CA ILE A 439 -1.02 -7.31 -3.76
C ILE A 439 -2.34 -8.00 -4.10
N SER A 440 -2.35 -8.84 -5.14
CA SER A 440 -3.60 -9.40 -5.67
C SER A 440 -4.22 -10.38 -4.69
N ARG A 441 -5.52 -10.19 -4.45
CA ARG A 441 -6.38 -11.07 -3.65
C ARG A 441 -7.11 -12.12 -4.51
N GLU A 442 -6.87 -12.14 -5.82
CA GLU A 442 -7.41 -13.15 -6.72
C GLU A 442 -6.79 -14.52 -6.40
N ARG A 443 -7.63 -15.54 -6.20
CA ARG A 443 -7.18 -16.88 -5.81
C ARG A 443 -6.49 -17.61 -6.96
N ASN A 444 -6.96 -17.42 -8.20
CA ASN A 444 -6.42 -18.09 -9.38
C ASN A 444 -5.88 -17.07 -10.37
N LEU A 445 -4.98 -16.18 -9.92
CA LEU A 445 -4.54 -15.03 -10.71
C LEU A 445 -3.89 -15.45 -12.03
N GLY A 446 -3.02 -16.46 -12.02
CA GLY A 446 -2.43 -17.00 -13.24
C GLY A 446 -3.48 -17.51 -14.23
N GLN A 447 -4.49 -18.24 -13.78
CA GLN A 447 -5.59 -18.69 -14.65
C GLN A 447 -6.37 -17.49 -15.23
N LEU A 448 -6.69 -16.49 -14.40
CA LEU A 448 -7.36 -15.28 -14.85
C LEU A 448 -6.55 -14.55 -15.94
N LEU A 449 -5.26 -14.37 -15.72
CA LEU A 449 -4.35 -13.73 -16.67
C LEU A 449 -4.24 -14.53 -17.97
N GLY A 450 -4.15 -15.87 -17.88
CA GLY A 450 -4.11 -16.75 -19.05
C GLY A 450 -5.39 -16.66 -19.89
N SER A 451 -6.55 -16.72 -19.25
CA SER A 451 -7.84 -16.60 -19.95
C SER A 451 -8.00 -15.24 -20.63
N LYS A 452 -7.65 -14.15 -19.95
CA LYS A 452 -7.68 -12.80 -20.55
C LYS A 452 -6.65 -12.62 -21.65
N TRP A 453 -5.46 -13.20 -21.52
CA TRP A 453 -4.45 -13.19 -22.57
C TRP A 453 -4.98 -13.86 -23.84
N SER A 454 -5.58 -15.04 -23.75
CA SER A 454 -6.16 -15.75 -24.89
C SER A 454 -7.36 -14.99 -25.50
N ALA A 455 -8.15 -14.29 -24.68
CA ALA A 455 -9.21 -13.42 -25.18
C ALA A 455 -8.64 -12.26 -26.01
N VAL A 456 -7.52 -11.67 -25.59
CA VAL A 456 -6.81 -10.64 -26.36
C VAL A 456 -6.25 -11.21 -27.66
N GLU A 457 -5.60 -12.38 -27.65
CA GLU A 457 -5.14 -13.05 -28.89
C GLU A 457 -6.29 -13.32 -29.87
N SER A 458 -7.43 -13.77 -29.36
CA SER A 458 -8.63 -14.04 -30.17
C SER A 458 -9.22 -12.76 -30.76
N LYS A 459 -9.23 -11.67 -30.00
CA LYS A 459 -9.68 -10.35 -30.46
C LYS A 459 -8.75 -9.82 -31.55
N LEU A 460 -7.44 -9.88 -31.36
CA LEU A 460 -6.44 -9.45 -32.37
C LEU A 460 -6.49 -10.25 -33.67
N ALA A 461 -6.97 -11.50 -33.63
CA ALA A 461 -7.16 -12.31 -34.83
C ALA A 461 -8.38 -11.89 -35.68
N GLN A 462 -9.25 -11.03 -35.15
CA GLN A 462 -10.40 -10.45 -35.85
C GLN A 462 -10.00 -9.10 -36.44
N ASP A 463 -10.32 -8.87 -37.72
CA ASP A 463 -10.01 -7.60 -38.40
C ASP A 463 -10.66 -6.39 -37.69
N ASN A 464 -9.91 -5.27 -37.63
CA ASN A 464 -10.32 -3.97 -37.05
C ASN A 464 -10.66 -3.96 -35.54
N SER A 465 -10.16 -4.91 -34.76
CA SER A 465 -10.37 -4.88 -33.30
C SER A 465 -9.42 -3.91 -32.59
N THR A 466 -9.97 -2.95 -31.86
CA THR A 466 -9.19 -2.02 -31.02
C THR A 466 -9.18 -2.49 -29.57
N LEU A 467 -8.03 -2.33 -28.91
CA LEU A 467 -7.85 -2.61 -27.49
C LEU A 467 -7.58 -1.30 -26.75
N LYS A 468 -8.00 -1.22 -25.49
CA LYS A 468 -7.58 -0.14 -24.59
C LYS A 468 -6.30 -0.56 -23.87
N MET A 469 -5.19 0.11 -24.18
CA MET A 469 -3.83 -0.32 -23.83
C MET A 469 -3.20 0.60 -22.79
N GLY A 470 -2.54 0.00 -21.79
CA GLY A 470 -1.62 0.72 -20.90
C GLY A 470 -0.17 0.59 -21.38
N ILE A 471 0.52 1.72 -21.57
CA ILE A 471 1.91 1.76 -22.07
C ILE A 471 2.84 2.35 -21.02
N GLY A 472 3.71 1.53 -20.43
CA GLY A 472 4.71 1.97 -19.46
C GLY A 472 6.03 2.37 -20.11
N LEU A 473 6.46 3.62 -19.89
CA LEU A 473 7.66 4.19 -20.52
C LEU A 473 8.97 3.82 -19.83
N PRO A 474 10.08 3.73 -20.58
CA PRO A 474 11.36 3.32 -20.02
C PRO A 474 11.97 4.42 -19.15
N ASN A 475 12.93 4.05 -18.32
CA ASN A 475 13.73 5.02 -17.55
C ASN A 475 15.12 5.18 -18.17
N PHE A 476 15.21 5.89 -19.29
CA PHE A 476 16.51 6.31 -19.83
C PHE A 476 16.76 7.77 -19.43
N TRP A 477 17.83 8.00 -18.67
CA TRP A 477 18.28 9.35 -18.35
C TRP A 477 18.78 10.03 -19.63
N LYS A 478 18.70 11.37 -19.69
CA LYS A 478 18.96 12.23 -20.88
C LYS A 478 20.29 12.01 -21.64
N HIS A 479 21.20 11.17 -21.13
CA HIS A 479 22.51 10.91 -21.71
C HIS A 479 22.83 9.42 -21.91
N ASP A 480 22.01 8.51 -21.38
CA ASP A 480 22.23 7.07 -21.48
C ASP A 480 21.43 6.51 -22.66
N ASP A 481 22.07 6.52 -23.83
CA ASP A 481 21.72 5.72 -25.01
C ASP A 481 20.38 6.08 -25.71
N ASN A 482 20.35 7.27 -26.34
CA ASN A 482 19.21 7.75 -27.13
C ASN A 482 18.70 6.72 -28.15
N MET A 483 19.58 5.90 -28.74
CA MET A 483 19.19 4.90 -29.72
C MET A 483 18.31 3.81 -29.11
N LYS A 484 18.66 3.31 -27.91
CA LYS A 484 17.83 2.35 -27.16
C LYS A 484 16.48 2.94 -26.80
N TYR A 485 16.46 4.18 -26.31
CA TYR A 485 15.21 4.88 -25.99
C TYR A 485 14.31 4.98 -27.23
N THR A 486 14.84 5.53 -28.33
CA THR A 486 14.13 5.72 -29.59
C THR A 486 13.56 4.40 -30.09
N LYS A 487 14.38 3.35 -30.20
CA LYS A 487 13.92 2.05 -30.70
C LYS A 487 12.78 1.46 -29.85
N LEU A 488 12.87 1.57 -28.54
CA LEU A 488 11.85 1.06 -27.64
C LEU A 488 10.56 1.88 -27.72
N VAL A 489 10.65 3.21 -27.75
CA VAL A 489 9.47 4.07 -27.86
C VAL A 489 8.82 3.95 -29.23
N ASP A 490 9.59 3.79 -30.31
CA ASP A 490 9.05 3.55 -31.65
C ASP A 490 8.26 2.24 -31.71
N LEU A 491 8.75 1.17 -31.07
CA LEU A 491 7.98 -0.06 -30.89
C LEU A 491 6.66 0.19 -30.14
N LEU A 492 6.70 0.93 -29.03
CA LEU A 492 5.50 1.24 -28.26
C LEU A 492 4.50 2.08 -29.06
N LEU A 493 4.98 3.01 -29.89
CA LEU A 493 4.15 3.81 -30.79
C LEU A 493 3.53 2.96 -31.91
N ALA A 494 4.28 2.02 -32.48
CA ALA A 494 3.77 1.09 -33.50
C ALA A 494 2.61 0.24 -32.97
N ILE A 495 2.69 -0.23 -31.71
CA ILE A 495 1.57 -0.90 -31.04
C ILE A 495 0.33 0.01 -30.98
N CYS A 496 0.51 1.31 -30.80
CA CYS A 496 -0.58 2.27 -30.64
C CYS A 496 -1.25 2.71 -31.94
N GLU A 497 -0.69 2.41 -33.11
CA GLU A 497 -1.28 2.78 -34.40
C GLU A 497 -2.69 2.18 -34.59
N ASN A 498 -2.95 1.02 -33.97
CA ASN A 498 -4.23 0.29 -34.10
C ASN A 498 -5.02 0.18 -32.79
N HIS A 499 -4.59 0.84 -31.71
CA HIS A 499 -5.15 0.65 -30.37
C HIS A 499 -5.32 1.97 -29.60
N ASP A 500 -6.29 2.01 -28.69
CA ASP A 500 -6.51 3.16 -27.80
C ASP A 500 -5.48 3.13 -26.67
N CYS A 501 -4.34 3.78 -26.90
CA CYS A 501 -3.19 3.76 -26.00
C CYS A 501 -3.20 4.90 -24.97
N HIS A 502 -2.89 4.51 -23.74
CA HIS A 502 -2.67 5.40 -22.61
C HIS A 502 -1.25 5.22 -22.05
N PHE A 503 -0.44 6.27 -22.11
CA PHE A 503 0.94 6.28 -21.64
C PHE A 503 0.99 6.56 -20.14
N ILE A 504 1.62 5.67 -19.39
CA ILE A 504 1.75 5.75 -17.94
C ILE A 504 3.18 6.18 -17.61
N VAL A 505 3.32 7.40 -17.11
CA VAL A 505 4.60 7.96 -16.66
C VAL A 505 4.80 7.68 -15.18
N GLN A 506 6.06 7.44 -14.80
CA GLN A 506 6.42 7.16 -13.41
C GLN A 506 7.37 8.21 -12.83
N ALA A 507 8.08 8.97 -13.67
CA ALA A 507 8.91 10.08 -13.26
C ALA A 507 8.48 11.40 -13.94
N PRO A 508 8.69 12.57 -13.29
CA PRO A 508 8.24 13.86 -13.82
C PRO A 508 8.76 14.21 -15.22
N PHE A 509 9.95 13.71 -15.59
CA PHE A 509 10.58 14.01 -16.88
C PHE A 509 10.11 13.11 -18.03
N ASP A 510 9.48 11.97 -17.74
CA ASP A 510 9.09 10.97 -18.73
C ASP A 510 8.16 11.58 -19.80
N LYS A 511 7.18 12.38 -19.37
CA LYS A 511 6.22 13.05 -20.25
C LYS A 511 6.91 13.94 -21.28
N ASN A 512 7.87 14.76 -20.82
CA ASN A 512 8.59 15.67 -21.71
C ASN A 512 9.47 14.91 -22.70
N LEU A 513 10.07 13.79 -22.27
CA LEU A 513 10.90 12.97 -23.14
C LEU A 513 10.06 12.24 -24.20
N LEU A 514 8.87 11.74 -23.82
CA LEU A 514 7.91 11.15 -24.75
C LEU A 514 7.47 12.17 -25.78
N LEU A 515 6.97 13.34 -25.36
CA LEU A 515 6.45 14.35 -26.28
C LEU A 515 7.54 14.92 -27.21
N LYS A 516 8.78 15.01 -26.74
CA LYS A 516 9.92 15.41 -27.57
C LYS A 516 10.20 14.40 -28.70
N HIS A 517 10.03 13.11 -28.42
CA HIS A 517 10.32 12.04 -29.40
C HIS A 517 9.12 11.75 -30.31
N ALA A 518 7.94 11.61 -29.72
CA ALA A 518 6.73 11.18 -30.41
C ALA A 518 5.96 12.33 -31.09
N GLY A 519 6.16 13.58 -30.65
CA GLY A 519 5.46 14.73 -31.21
C GLY A 519 3.95 14.62 -31.10
N ASP A 520 3.27 14.84 -32.23
CA ASP A 520 1.82 14.80 -32.41
C ASP A 520 1.22 13.38 -32.44
N LYS A 521 2.05 12.33 -32.49
CA LYS A 521 1.60 10.93 -32.40
C LYS A 521 0.99 10.56 -31.04
N VAL A 522 1.17 11.41 -30.02
CA VAL A 522 0.66 11.17 -28.66
C VAL A 522 -0.23 12.33 -28.24
N ASP A 523 -1.49 12.01 -27.92
CA ASP A 523 -2.38 12.96 -27.26
C ASP A 523 -1.98 13.11 -25.79
N VAL A 524 -1.73 14.35 -25.37
CA VAL A 524 -1.34 14.68 -24.00
C VAL A 524 -2.38 14.23 -22.96
N LYS A 525 -3.67 14.17 -23.33
CA LYS A 525 -4.74 13.69 -22.43
C LYS A 525 -4.62 12.19 -22.13
N ASN A 526 -3.92 11.44 -22.98
CA ASN A 526 -3.67 10.03 -22.83
C ASN A 526 -2.36 9.75 -22.05
N VAL A 527 -1.73 10.78 -21.48
CA VAL A 527 -0.51 10.64 -20.66
C VAL A 527 -0.86 10.80 -19.16
N HIS A 528 -0.73 9.72 -18.41
CA HIS A 528 -1.19 9.60 -17.03
C HIS A 528 -0.03 9.54 -16.04
N HIS A 529 -0.11 10.32 -14.95
CA HIS A 529 0.85 10.32 -13.85
C HIS A 529 0.11 10.18 -12.52
N PHE A 530 0.17 9.00 -11.90
CA PHE A 530 -0.58 8.67 -10.69
C PHE A 530 0.16 9.10 -9.42
N THR A 531 0.21 10.41 -9.17
CA THR A 531 0.92 11.00 -8.02
C THR A 531 0.15 10.92 -6.71
N GLU A 532 -1.15 10.64 -6.75
CA GLU A 532 -2.00 10.59 -5.55
C GLU A 532 -1.85 9.28 -4.76
N GLY A 533 -1.56 8.17 -5.44
CA GLY A 533 -1.41 6.85 -4.81
C GLY A 533 -1.64 5.69 -5.78
N VAL A 534 -1.56 4.46 -5.26
CA VAL A 534 -1.87 3.25 -6.04
C VAL A 534 -3.35 3.12 -6.36
N GLU A 535 -4.24 3.70 -5.56
CA GLU A 535 -5.68 3.51 -5.68
C GLU A 535 -6.21 4.04 -7.00
N THR A 536 -5.86 5.28 -7.36
CA THR A 536 -6.24 5.89 -8.64
C THR A 536 -5.59 5.18 -9.83
N TRP A 537 -4.36 4.66 -9.64
CA TRP A 537 -3.69 3.86 -10.65
C TRP A 537 -4.42 2.52 -10.89
N PHE A 538 -4.85 1.83 -9.83
CA PHE A 538 -5.59 0.56 -9.94
C PHE A 538 -6.98 0.75 -10.53
N GLN A 539 -7.69 1.81 -10.14
CA GLN A 539 -8.97 2.18 -10.76
C GLN A 539 -8.85 2.40 -12.26
N PHE A 540 -7.76 3.03 -12.71
CA PHE A 540 -7.46 3.17 -14.12
C PHE A 540 -7.15 1.83 -14.78
N MET A 541 -6.32 0.99 -14.15
CA MET A 541 -5.92 -0.33 -14.66
C MET A 541 -7.13 -1.23 -14.97
N HIS A 542 -8.17 -1.23 -14.14
CA HIS A 542 -9.37 -2.04 -14.36
C HIS A 542 -10.13 -1.72 -15.66
N GLN A 543 -9.84 -0.58 -16.30
CA GLN A 543 -10.45 -0.18 -17.55
C GLN A 543 -9.67 -0.65 -18.79
N LEU A 544 -8.49 -1.25 -18.61
CA LEU A 544 -7.61 -1.65 -19.71
C LEU A 544 -7.84 -3.10 -20.11
N ASP A 545 -7.62 -3.39 -21.40
CA ASP A 545 -7.61 -4.75 -21.93
C ASP A 545 -6.25 -5.42 -21.72
N PHE A 546 -5.16 -4.66 -21.86
CA PHE A 546 -3.79 -5.19 -21.85
C PHE A 546 -2.75 -4.11 -21.49
N VAL A 547 -1.58 -4.51 -20.98
CA VAL A 547 -0.49 -3.60 -20.63
C VAL A 547 0.84 -4.03 -21.27
N VAL A 548 1.59 -3.09 -21.82
CA VAL A 548 3.00 -3.29 -22.19
C VAL A 548 3.84 -2.30 -21.38
N SER A 549 4.77 -2.80 -20.58
CA SER A 549 5.54 -1.98 -19.66
C SER A 549 7.03 -2.24 -19.75
N THR A 550 7.82 -1.19 -19.68
CA THR A 550 9.29 -1.25 -19.65
C THR A 550 9.84 -1.00 -18.24
N ARG A 551 8.94 -0.83 -17.26
CA ARG A 551 9.25 -0.71 -15.83
C ARG A 551 8.45 -1.73 -15.06
N ILE A 552 9.11 -2.42 -14.13
CA ILE A 552 8.50 -3.51 -13.37
C ILE A 552 7.16 -3.13 -12.71
N HIS A 553 7.06 -1.98 -12.05
CA HIS A 553 5.85 -1.60 -11.31
C HIS A 553 4.70 -1.14 -12.19
N GLY A 554 4.99 -0.66 -13.41
CA GLY A 554 3.93 -0.41 -14.39
C GLY A 554 3.30 -1.71 -14.88
N GLY A 555 4.13 -2.75 -15.13
CA GLY A 555 3.65 -4.08 -15.45
C GLY A 555 2.91 -4.75 -14.30
N MET A 556 3.47 -4.67 -13.08
CA MET A 556 2.85 -5.22 -11.88
C MET A 556 1.51 -4.56 -11.57
N ALA A 557 1.34 -3.25 -11.80
CA ALA A 557 0.05 -2.59 -11.65
C ALA A 557 -1.04 -3.22 -12.56
N GLY A 558 -0.70 -3.66 -13.77
CA GLY A 558 -1.63 -4.46 -14.59
C GLY A 558 -1.86 -5.86 -14.03
N ILE A 559 -0.77 -6.60 -13.76
CA ILE A 559 -0.81 -8.01 -13.34
C ILE A 559 -1.64 -8.18 -12.06
N VAL A 560 -1.43 -7.36 -11.04
CA VAL A 560 -2.10 -7.51 -9.74
C VAL A 560 -3.60 -7.19 -9.80
N ASN A 561 -4.02 -6.42 -10.80
CA ASN A 561 -5.42 -6.12 -11.10
C ASN A 561 -6.04 -7.10 -12.11
N GLY A 562 -5.34 -8.20 -12.42
CA GLY A 562 -5.82 -9.21 -13.34
C GLY A 562 -5.89 -8.72 -14.79
N ILE A 563 -5.04 -7.77 -15.18
CA ILE A 563 -4.87 -7.33 -16.56
C ILE A 563 -3.63 -8.02 -17.13
N PRO A 564 -3.73 -8.75 -18.25
CA PRO A 564 -2.57 -9.37 -18.89
C PRO A 564 -1.54 -8.31 -19.29
N SER A 565 -0.28 -8.55 -18.93
CA SER A 565 0.81 -7.59 -19.12
C SER A 565 2.05 -8.25 -19.73
N ILE A 566 2.77 -7.49 -20.55
CA ILE A 566 4.12 -7.82 -21.02
C ILE A 566 5.10 -6.86 -20.36
N ILE A 567 6.20 -7.39 -19.83
CA ILE A 567 7.29 -6.57 -19.32
C ILE A 567 8.50 -6.67 -20.25
N ILE A 568 9.11 -5.55 -20.60
CA ILE A 568 10.36 -5.49 -21.36
C ILE A 568 11.47 -5.03 -20.41
N PRO A 569 12.35 -5.92 -19.92
CA PRO A 569 13.38 -5.56 -18.94
C PRO A 569 14.50 -4.75 -19.60
N THR A 570 14.61 -3.46 -19.27
CA THR A 570 15.67 -2.60 -19.82
C THR A 570 17.02 -2.74 -19.10
N ASP A 571 17.05 -3.44 -17.97
CA ASP A 571 18.25 -3.72 -17.18
C ASP A 571 18.10 -5.00 -16.34
N LEU A 572 19.17 -5.37 -15.62
CA LEU A 572 19.20 -6.57 -14.79
C LEU A 572 18.26 -6.50 -13.59
N ARG A 573 17.97 -5.29 -13.08
CA ARG A 573 17.08 -5.09 -11.93
C ARG A 573 15.67 -5.57 -12.26
N ILE A 574 15.20 -5.26 -13.48
CA ILE A 574 13.90 -5.69 -13.95
C ILE A 574 13.95 -7.17 -14.34
N LEU A 575 15.02 -7.62 -15.00
CA LEU A 575 15.15 -9.01 -15.44
C LEU A 575 15.13 -10.00 -14.27
N GLU A 576 15.88 -9.73 -13.20
CA GLU A 576 15.93 -10.63 -12.03
C GLU A 576 14.55 -10.73 -11.35
N LEU A 577 13.80 -9.62 -11.28
CA LEU A 577 12.45 -9.56 -10.76
C LEU A 577 11.48 -10.39 -11.60
N ILE A 578 11.55 -10.27 -12.93
CA ILE A 578 10.77 -11.08 -13.87
C ILE A 578 11.04 -12.57 -13.64
N HIS A 579 12.30 -12.97 -13.51
CA HIS A 579 12.68 -14.37 -13.33
C HIS A 579 12.26 -14.93 -11.97
N ALA A 580 12.42 -14.16 -10.89
CA ALA A 580 12.04 -14.55 -9.54
C ALA A 580 10.52 -14.68 -9.39
N MET A 581 9.76 -13.81 -10.06
CA MET A 581 8.30 -13.79 -9.98
C MET A 581 7.61 -14.55 -11.12
N LYS A 582 8.37 -15.09 -12.09
CA LYS A 582 7.88 -15.82 -13.28
C LYS A 582 6.90 -14.99 -14.13
N LEU A 583 7.22 -13.72 -14.36
CA LEU A 583 6.34 -12.81 -15.10
C LEU A 583 6.46 -12.96 -16.62
N PRO A 584 5.39 -12.67 -17.39
CA PRO A 584 5.47 -12.61 -18.84
C PRO A 584 6.41 -11.50 -19.31
N TYR A 585 7.32 -11.81 -20.24
CA TYR A 585 8.28 -10.83 -20.73
C TYR A 585 8.72 -11.04 -22.18
N LEU A 586 9.02 -9.92 -22.84
CA LEU A 586 9.74 -9.91 -24.12
C LEU A 586 11.19 -9.52 -23.83
N SER A 587 12.15 -10.31 -24.32
CA SER A 587 13.57 -10.03 -24.10
C SER A 587 13.98 -8.69 -24.70
N PHE A 588 14.77 -7.92 -23.95
CA PHE A 588 15.33 -6.67 -24.48
C PHE A 588 16.27 -6.93 -25.66
N GLU A 589 16.99 -8.06 -25.65
CA GLU A 589 17.81 -8.48 -26.79
C GLU A 589 16.96 -8.71 -28.05
N ASP A 590 15.80 -9.35 -27.92
CA ASP A 590 14.87 -9.55 -29.04
C ASP A 590 14.37 -8.20 -29.57
N VAL A 591 14.00 -7.28 -28.68
CA VAL A 591 13.58 -5.92 -29.07
C VAL A 591 14.71 -5.21 -29.84
N MET A 592 15.96 -5.36 -29.40
CA MET A 592 17.10 -4.71 -30.05
C MET A 592 17.49 -5.38 -31.37
N ALA A 593 17.29 -6.70 -31.52
CA ALA A 593 17.66 -7.45 -32.72
C ALA A 593 16.57 -7.46 -33.80
N LYS A 594 15.29 -7.39 -33.42
CA LYS A 594 14.14 -7.50 -34.34
C LYS A 594 13.42 -6.16 -34.47
N ASN A 595 12.56 -6.06 -35.47
CA ASN A 595 11.60 -4.97 -35.63
C ASN A 595 10.21 -5.57 -35.45
N PHE A 596 9.59 -5.29 -34.32
CA PHE A 596 8.20 -5.68 -34.07
C PHE A 596 7.31 -4.50 -34.48
N GLU A 597 6.26 -4.79 -35.24
CA GLU A 597 5.39 -3.76 -35.83
C GLU A 597 3.96 -3.79 -35.26
N SER A 598 3.63 -4.76 -34.40
CA SER A 598 2.28 -4.89 -33.83
C SER A 598 2.29 -5.57 -32.47
N LEU A 599 1.18 -5.40 -31.72
CA LEU A 599 0.96 -6.11 -30.46
C LEU A 599 0.96 -7.63 -30.65
N GLN A 600 0.36 -8.12 -31.74
CA GLN A 600 0.30 -9.56 -32.04
C GLN A 600 1.70 -10.16 -32.20
N ALA A 601 2.61 -9.47 -32.89
CA ALA A 601 4.00 -9.91 -33.04
C ALA A 601 4.74 -9.92 -31.69
N VAL A 602 4.51 -8.89 -30.86
CA VAL A 602 5.08 -8.79 -29.51
C VAL A 602 4.56 -9.90 -28.59
N MET A 603 3.25 -10.16 -28.60
CA MET A 603 2.63 -11.24 -27.82
C MET A 603 3.13 -12.63 -28.26
N GLY A 604 3.32 -12.84 -29.57
CA GLY A 604 3.85 -14.09 -30.12
C GLY A 604 5.30 -14.38 -29.72
N ALA A 605 6.13 -13.33 -29.54
CA ALA A 605 7.51 -13.46 -29.08
C ALA A 605 7.67 -13.42 -27.55
N THR A 606 6.60 -13.13 -26.80
CA THR A 606 6.65 -13.02 -25.34
C THR A 606 6.76 -14.40 -24.70
N LYS A 607 7.73 -14.55 -23.79
CA LYS A 607 7.84 -15.71 -22.92
C LYS A 607 6.80 -15.59 -21.80
N LYS A 608 5.91 -16.57 -21.70
CA LYS A 608 4.82 -16.59 -20.71
C LYS A 608 4.54 -18.01 -20.25
N ASP A 609 4.27 -18.17 -18.95
CA ASP A 609 3.84 -19.42 -18.33
C ASP A 609 2.99 -19.09 -17.10
N PHE A 610 1.67 -19.01 -17.31
CA PHE A 610 0.74 -18.60 -16.27
C PHE A 610 0.52 -19.67 -15.19
N ILE A 611 0.78 -20.93 -15.50
CA ILE A 611 0.67 -22.03 -14.53
C ILE A 611 1.86 -21.95 -13.56
N ASN A 612 3.06 -21.83 -14.09
CA ASN A 612 4.27 -21.67 -13.28
C ASN A 612 4.25 -20.34 -12.50
N PHE A 613 3.73 -19.27 -13.10
CA PHE A 613 3.48 -18.01 -12.38
C PHE A 613 2.63 -18.22 -11.13
N GLU A 614 1.48 -18.91 -11.23
CA GLU A 614 0.59 -19.11 -10.07
C GLU A 614 1.25 -20.00 -9.01
N GLN A 615 1.85 -21.13 -9.42
CA GLN A 615 2.57 -22.01 -8.50
C GLN A 615 3.68 -21.25 -7.76
N ASN A 616 4.44 -20.44 -8.49
CA ASN A 616 5.48 -19.62 -7.90
C ASN A 616 4.90 -18.56 -6.96
N ARG A 617 3.80 -17.88 -7.32
CA ARG A 617 3.11 -16.90 -6.46
C ARG A 617 2.71 -17.52 -5.13
N LEU A 618 2.07 -18.69 -5.14
CA LEU A 618 1.68 -19.41 -3.92
C LEU A 618 2.90 -19.78 -3.08
N ASN A 619 3.98 -20.25 -3.71
CA ASN A 619 5.22 -20.56 -3.01
C ASN A 619 5.85 -19.30 -2.38
N ARG A 620 5.94 -18.18 -3.11
CA ARG A 620 6.46 -16.92 -2.57
C ARG A 620 5.62 -16.40 -1.40
N LEU A 621 4.30 -16.56 -1.45
CA LEU A 621 3.42 -16.21 -0.33
C LEU A 621 3.71 -17.06 0.91
N ARG A 622 3.96 -18.37 0.77
CA ARG A 622 4.37 -19.22 1.89
C ARG A 622 5.72 -18.81 2.48
N GLU A 623 6.69 -18.46 1.65
CA GLU A 623 7.99 -17.95 2.12
C GLU A 623 7.84 -16.62 2.87
N TYR A 624 7.07 -15.68 2.33
CA TYR A 624 6.77 -14.43 3.04
C TYR A 624 6.02 -14.65 4.36
N LYS A 625 5.14 -15.65 4.43
CA LYS A 625 4.46 -16.04 5.68
C LYS A 625 5.50 -16.49 6.70
N SER A 626 6.41 -17.38 6.32
CA SER A 626 7.48 -17.86 7.20
C SER A 626 8.38 -16.70 7.69
N MET A 627 8.71 -15.75 6.82
CA MET A 627 9.47 -14.56 7.21
C MET A 627 8.73 -13.71 8.24
N LEU A 628 7.44 -13.43 8.05
CA LEU A 628 6.63 -12.69 9.03
C LEU A 628 6.54 -13.42 10.37
N GLU A 629 6.29 -14.72 10.34
CA GLU A 629 6.17 -15.55 11.55
C GLU A 629 7.48 -15.57 12.35
N SER A 630 8.64 -15.53 11.68
CA SER A 630 9.96 -15.46 12.34
C SER A 630 10.19 -14.21 13.19
N VAL A 631 9.42 -13.15 12.94
CA VAL A 631 9.44 -11.89 13.72
C VAL A 631 8.15 -11.66 14.50
N GLY A 632 7.35 -12.71 14.69
CA GLY A 632 6.12 -12.67 15.49
C GLY A 632 4.96 -11.92 14.83
N LEU A 633 4.98 -11.77 13.50
CA LEU A 633 3.91 -11.13 12.73
C LEU A 633 3.06 -12.15 11.99
N LYS A 634 1.80 -11.81 11.77
CA LYS A 634 0.85 -12.60 10.98
C LYS A 634 0.72 -12.01 9.58
N MET A 635 0.54 -12.88 8.58
CA MET A 635 0.18 -12.48 7.23
C MET A 635 -1.29 -12.04 7.17
N ASP A 636 -1.60 -11.13 6.25
CA ASP A 636 -2.98 -10.71 5.96
C ASP A 636 -3.90 -11.92 5.73
N PRO A 637 -5.07 -11.99 6.41
CA PRO A 637 -5.91 -13.18 6.39
C PRO A 637 -6.49 -13.48 4.99
N LEU A 638 -6.63 -12.49 4.11
CA LEU A 638 -7.02 -12.73 2.71
C LEU A 638 -5.92 -13.43 1.92
N LEU A 639 -4.64 -13.19 2.24
CA LEU A 639 -3.52 -13.92 1.64
C LEU A 639 -3.37 -15.32 2.22
N LEU A 640 -3.66 -15.51 3.51
CA LEU A 640 -3.69 -16.83 4.13
C LEU A 640 -4.74 -17.73 3.47
N ASP A 641 -5.94 -17.20 3.21
CA ASP A 641 -7.01 -17.92 2.50
C ASP A 641 -6.60 -18.36 1.08
N ILE A 642 -5.72 -17.61 0.41
CA ILE A 642 -5.18 -17.98 -0.91
C ILE A 642 -4.25 -19.21 -0.82
N ILE A 643 -3.40 -19.32 0.21
CA ILE A 643 -2.38 -20.39 0.29
C ILE A 643 -2.81 -21.64 1.05
N ASN A 644 -3.92 -21.59 1.79
CA ASN A 644 -4.45 -22.69 2.62
C ASN A 644 -5.46 -23.59 1.88
N LYS A 645 -5.67 -23.36 0.59
CA LYS A 645 -6.41 -24.26 -0.32
C LYS A 645 -5.44 -24.89 -1.30
#